data_AF-A0A9W8KU03-F1
#
_entry.id   AF-A0A9W8KU03-F1
#
_cell.length_a   1.000
_cell.length_b   1.000
_cell.length_c   1.000
_cell.angle_alpha   90.00
_cell.angle_beta   90.00
_cell.angle_gamma   90.00
#
_symmetry.space_group_name_H-M   'P 1'
#
loop_
_entity.id
_entity.type
_entity.pdbx_description
1 polymer ?
#
loop_
_entity_poly.entity_id
_entity_poly.type
_entity_poly.pdbx_seq_one_letter_code
_entity_poly.pdbx_strand_id
1 'polypeptide(L)'
;MGSNKWQHYLENAEPLDMATTSNKVFGAYGKSNDTLPTIGFQIPKAGIVTPTISKYTDSKRPRLQAPNDDNLAKTAMSIPPVPSNAQHPIQRPQIQQSSYNFGIFANKDTPLIAVGALSEQFAKMYPFSHFNPLQSECFNDLFCTDANLVISAPTASGKTVLLELAMFRLFKKMSSDSQRPKVLYLAPLKALCTEKAREWSLRFAATNIKCIELVGNGDSGSIENQDAQPANVTSIFEAQILCATPEKWISVVESLFLHSHFLRPIDLILIDECHMIGTKRGAFLELAVSSVRQRNKHVRVIATSAIISNISDISEWLYYFSVQPGDNRNLAVPAKTLIFGQEYRPVSLSKSVLGYDCYMPYYKFQRNLDFKLPGIINTYGSGRSTLIFCSTRGSAQDTCRFLAKNINQLNLPPTPIHLTTSFTNQLLNAVESVSKGIAYHHAGLSSSDRLRVEELFMNGSVQILCCTSTLGTGINMPAYMVIVKGTKGYINGSYQEYSTIDILQFVGRAGRPQFGNRAKAIILTDKSMANTYRTLVSGSEVLESRQPELARAIIGGIFRNEFYSTEDVASWLKSSFLAVRMKNAPSTYISSNKLDITADSDLCKGLAEMEISQLSDYFLLELSNNNTFALTDSGKCVAKHRVHPIRMAKLLAEIPANPTYRQILEFISSSGEFEDLQITIGQKSILNSMAKSQYVQFKLAHKVDSVKDKIFILLQYGLQCQPLPSSKYAAGMSLDMNRAVQLARNPAMCICEYFTLQNDFQGVIYSLKICRELHAGCSENSPAVLQQINGIGPRYAELLYEKGITNVLQLREMSAREIEYANAAYYETCAGLCNPVEGTTVTLEVAPLKYVGCAKRINVPISKRGSELSQGRRLFTEDGFVEPPSTTISSGHEIKQNDWCEAFDSDEYDDIINSLITSSTLPLE
;
A
#
# COMPACT_ATOMS: atom_id res chain seq x y z
N MET A 1 28.07 13.94 -27.98
CA MET A 1 28.23 12.87 -26.96
C MET A 1 27.57 11.61 -27.50
N GLY A 2 28.34 10.58 -27.85
CA GLY A 2 27.79 9.33 -28.38
C GLY A 2 27.00 8.56 -27.31
N SER A 3 25.80 8.11 -27.64
CA SER A 3 25.05 7.17 -26.80
C SER A 3 25.55 5.75 -27.06
N ASN A 4 26.01 5.06 -26.01
CA ASN A 4 26.27 3.63 -26.13
C ASN A 4 24.93 2.88 -26.00
N LYS A 5 24.56 2.14 -27.04
CA LYS A 5 23.40 1.26 -27.02
C LYS A 5 23.88 -0.17 -26.79
N TRP A 6 23.19 -0.86 -25.90
CA TRP A 6 23.46 -2.23 -25.50
C TRP A 6 22.27 -3.09 -25.91
N GLN A 7 22.53 -4.23 -26.52
CA GLN A 7 21.50 -5.20 -26.87
C GLN A 7 21.81 -6.52 -26.18
N HIS A 8 20.81 -7.02 -25.44
CA HIS A 8 20.89 -8.27 -24.71
C HIS A 8 20.14 -9.35 -25.49
N TYR A 9 20.79 -10.49 -25.66
CA TYR A 9 20.23 -11.69 -26.27
C TYR A 9 20.24 -12.83 -25.26
N LEU A 10 19.23 -13.67 -25.36
CA LEU A 10 19.14 -14.95 -24.67
C LEU A 10 18.80 -15.96 -25.77
N GLU A 11 19.77 -16.80 -26.11
CA GLU A 11 19.67 -17.79 -27.18
C GLU A 11 19.62 -19.21 -26.60
N ASN A 12 18.79 -20.07 -27.19
CA ASN A 12 18.79 -21.50 -26.86
C ASN A 12 20.05 -22.14 -27.47
N ALA A 13 20.69 -23.04 -26.70
CA ALA A 13 21.91 -23.71 -27.12
C ALA A 13 21.72 -24.70 -28.29
N GLU A 14 20.47 -25.03 -28.67
CA GLU A 14 20.17 -25.91 -29.81
C GLU A 14 19.29 -25.22 -30.85
N PRO A 15 19.53 -25.44 -32.16
CA PRO A 15 18.79 -24.83 -33.24
C PRO A 15 17.45 -25.55 -33.45
N LEU A 16 16.51 -25.36 -32.52
CA LEU A 16 15.11 -25.76 -32.68
C LEU A 16 14.23 -24.52 -32.47
N ASP A 17 13.71 -24.02 -33.59
CA ASP A 17 12.82 -22.88 -33.80
C ASP A 17 13.34 -21.49 -33.38
N MET A 18 13.51 -20.61 -34.38
CA MET A 18 13.80 -19.17 -34.24
C MET A 18 12.67 -18.36 -33.53
N ALA A 19 11.67 -19.02 -32.94
CA ALA A 19 10.47 -18.39 -32.39
C ALA A 19 10.62 -17.86 -30.95
N THR A 20 11.72 -18.17 -30.24
CA THR A 20 11.88 -17.86 -28.80
C THR A 20 13.04 -16.92 -28.46
N THR A 21 13.54 -16.11 -29.41
CA THR A 21 14.54 -15.07 -29.08
C THR A 21 13.88 -13.82 -28.50
N SER A 22 14.12 -13.53 -27.21
CA SER A 22 13.70 -12.27 -26.59
C SER A 22 14.77 -11.19 -26.80
N ASN A 23 14.50 -10.23 -27.68
CA ASN A 23 15.41 -9.11 -27.95
C ASN A 23 14.99 -7.86 -27.17
N LYS A 24 15.88 -7.30 -26.33
CA LYS A 24 15.71 -5.94 -25.76
C LYS A 24 16.94 -5.09 -26.04
N VAL A 25 16.68 -3.89 -26.56
CA VAL A 25 17.68 -2.85 -26.81
C VAL A 25 17.56 -1.79 -25.72
N PHE A 26 18.65 -1.52 -25.01
CA PHE A 26 18.73 -0.45 -24.01
C PHE A 26 19.68 0.65 -24.51
N GLY A 27 19.29 1.91 -24.30
CA GLY A 27 20.17 3.05 -24.49
C GLY A 27 20.69 3.53 -23.14
N ALA A 28 22.00 3.48 -22.91
CA ALA A 28 22.62 4.11 -21.74
C ALA A 28 23.08 5.53 -22.12
N TYR A 29 22.58 6.54 -21.42
CA TYR A 29 23.01 7.93 -21.57
C TYR A 29 23.71 8.38 -20.28
N GLY A 30 25.05 8.45 -20.28
CA GLY A 30 25.82 9.03 -19.17
C GLY A 30 27.13 8.28 -18.83
N LYS A 31 28.11 9.01 -18.28
CA LYS A 31 29.38 8.48 -17.75
C LYS A 31 29.15 7.82 -16.39
N SER A 32 29.75 6.63 -16.20
CA SER A 32 30.02 5.93 -14.92
C SER A 32 28.96 6.05 -13.82
N ASN A 33 28.07 5.07 -13.73
CA ASN A 33 27.36 4.75 -12.48
C ASN A 33 27.75 3.33 -12.07
N ASP A 34 28.31 3.18 -10.87
CA ASP A 34 28.71 1.90 -10.24
C ASP A 34 27.53 1.03 -9.78
N THR A 35 26.33 1.25 -10.34
CA THR A 35 25.13 0.45 -10.07
C THR A 35 24.77 -0.35 -11.31
N LEU A 36 25.00 -1.67 -11.27
CA LEU A 36 24.55 -2.60 -12.30
C LEU A 36 23.00 -2.63 -12.34
N PRO A 37 22.34 -2.38 -13.48
CA PRO A 37 20.89 -2.53 -13.57
C PRO A 37 20.51 -4.02 -13.50
N THR A 38 19.60 -4.38 -12.60
CA THR A 38 19.00 -5.72 -12.56
C THR A 38 17.98 -5.86 -13.70
N ILE A 39 18.14 -6.87 -14.55
CA ILE A 39 17.24 -7.13 -15.69
C ILE A 39 16.60 -8.51 -15.52
N GLY A 40 15.29 -8.55 -15.32
CA GLY A 40 14.52 -9.78 -15.26
C GLY A 40 13.87 -10.15 -16.59
N PHE A 41 13.90 -11.45 -16.94
CA PHE A 41 13.21 -12.03 -18.10
C PHE A 41 12.34 -13.21 -17.65
N GLN A 42 11.19 -13.41 -18.30
CA GLN A 42 10.44 -14.67 -18.24
C GLN A 42 10.48 -15.31 -19.63
N ILE A 43 10.91 -16.57 -19.70
CA ILE A 43 11.04 -17.32 -20.96
C ILE A 43 10.27 -18.64 -20.79
N PRO A 44 9.51 -19.10 -21.80
CA PRO A 44 8.98 -20.46 -21.80
C PRO A 44 10.15 -21.47 -21.69
N LYS A 45 10.04 -22.47 -20.81
CA LYS A 45 11.08 -23.51 -20.68
C LYS A 45 11.28 -24.24 -22.02
N ALA A 46 12.37 -23.92 -22.72
CA ALA A 46 12.91 -24.71 -23.83
C ALA A 46 14.44 -24.55 -23.84
N GLY A 47 15.17 -25.57 -23.40
CA GLY A 47 16.63 -25.67 -23.55
C GLY A 47 17.49 -24.88 -22.55
N ILE A 48 18.80 -25.16 -22.60
CA ILE A 48 19.86 -24.39 -21.96
C ILE A 48 19.94 -23.03 -22.65
N VAL A 49 19.85 -21.94 -21.89
CA VAL A 49 19.83 -20.56 -22.44
C VAL A 49 21.17 -19.88 -22.14
N THR A 50 21.81 -19.33 -23.16
CA THR A 50 23.09 -18.62 -23.04
C THR A 50 22.86 -17.10 -23.17
N PRO A 51 23.14 -16.31 -22.11
CA PRO A 51 23.05 -14.85 -22.19
C PRO A 51 24.25 -14.24 -22.92
N THR A 52 23.99 -13.37 -23.90
CA THR A 52 25.02 -12.60 -24.63
C THR A 52 24.73 -11.10 -24.62
N ILE A 53 25.78 -10.29 -24.45
CA ILE A 53 25.71 -8.82 -24.48
C ILE A 53 26.54 -8.30 -25.66
N SER A 54 25.93 -7.43 -26.47
CA SER A 54 26.63 -6.75 -27.58
C SER A 54 26.52 -5.22 -27.46
N LYS A 55 27.61 -4.53 -27.80
CA LYS A 55 27.71 -3.06 -27.80
C LYS A 55 27.77 -2.54 -29.24
N TYR A 56 27.04 -1.47 -29.57
CA TYR A 56 27.14 -0.84 -30.90
C TYR A 56 27.06 0.70 -30.86
N THR A 57 27.61 1.33 -31.89
CA THR A 57 27.58 2.79 -32.14
C THR A 57 26.67 3.10 -33.35
N ASP A 58 26.12 4.32 -33.42
CA ASP A 58 25.03 4.70 -34.36
C ASP A 58 25.34 4.50 -35.87
N SER A 59 26.55 4.13 -36.27
CA SER A 59 26.96 4.01 -37.68
C SER A 59 26.95 2.60 -38.29
N LYS A 60 26.70 1.51 -37.54
CA LYS A 60 26.54 0.15 -38.11
C LYS A 60 25.52 -0.67 -37.33
N ARG A 61 24.32 -0.89 -37.89
CA ARG A 61 23.41 -1.96 -37.45
C ARG A 61 23.90 -3.29 -38.03
N PRO A 62 24.04 -4.37 -37.25
CA PRO A 62 24.11 -5.69 -37.85
C PRO A 62 22.75 -6.02 -38.47
N ARG A 63 22.72 -6.34 -39.77
CA ARG A 63 21.60 -7.07 -40.36
C ARG A 63 21.68 -8.51 -39.84
N LEU A 64 20.54 -9.09 -39.46
CA LEU A 64 20.43 -10.53 -39.20
C LEU A 64 20.91 -11.28 -40.45
N GLN A 65 22.11 -11.86 -40.38
CA GLN A 65 22.60 -12.84 -41.34
C GLN A 65 22.94 -14.13 -40.58
N ALA A 66 22.71 -15.24 -41.26
CA ALA A 66 22.78 -16.61 -40.76
C ALA A 66 24.12 -16.90 -40.03
N PRO A 67 24.13 -17.85 -39.08
CA PRO A 67 25.27 -18.09 -38.20
C PRO A 67 26.36 -18.82 -38.98
N ASN A 68 27.29 -18.08 -39.62
CA ASN A 68 28.56 -18.59 -40.16
C ASN A 68 29.47 -17.43 -40.61
N ASP A 69 29.56 -16.34 -39.84
CA ASP A 69 30.49 -15.25 -40.12
C ASP A 69 31.35 -14.94 -38.89
N ASP A 70 32.63 -15.32 -38.95
CA ASP A 70 33.67 -15.18 -37.92
C ASP A 70 34.02 -13.73 -37.53
N ASN A 71 33.28 -12.74 -38.04
CA ASN A 71 33.57 -11.31 -37.87
C ASN A 71 32.79 -10.61 -36.73
N LEU A 72 31.89 -11.30 -36.01
CA LEU A 72 31.18 -10.77 -34.83
C LEU A 72 31.95 -10.93 -33.50
N ALA A 73 33.13 -11.55 -33.52
CA ALA A 73 33.90 -11.86 -32.31
C ALA A 73 34.56 -10.66 -31.59
N LYS A 74 34.48 -9.44 -32.12
CA LYS A 74 35.09 -8.25 -31.49
C LYS A 74 34.03 -7.44 -30.74
N THR A 75 33.89 -7.70 -29.44
CA THR A 75 33.00 -7.06 -28.41
C THR A 75 31.67 -7.75 -28.09
N ALA A 76 31.64 -9.08 -28.08
CA ALA A 76 30.67 -9.84 -27.28
C ALA A 76 31.33 -10.25 -25.95
N MET A 77 30.77 -9.84 -24.81
CA MET A 77 31.10 -10.47 -23.52
C MET A 77 30.14 -11.65 -23.35
N SER A 78 30.66 -12.87 -23.40
CA SER A 78 29.92 -14.06 -22.98
C SER A 78 29.82 -14.05 -21.46
N ILE A 79 28.60 -14.07 -20.94
CA ILE A 79 28.34 -14.33 -19.52
C ILE A 79 28.25 -15.86 -19.38
N PRO A 80 28.74 -16.46 -18.28
CA PRO A 80 28.62 -17.90 -18.07
C PRO A 80 27.16 -18.38 -18.25
N PRO A 81 26.93 -19.57 -18.82
CA PRO A 81 25.59 -20.12 -19.00
C PRO A 81 24.87 -20.18 -17.65
N VAL A 82 23.56 -19.88 -17.63
CA VAL A 82 22.76 -20.02 -16.42
C VAL A 82 22.81 -21.50 -16.02
N PRO A 83 23.37 -21.87 -14.86
CA PRO A 83 23.48 -23.27 -14.49
C PRO A 83 22.09 -23.87 -14.39
N SER A 84 21.78 -24.82 -15.27
CA SER A 84 20.73 -25.78 -14.99
C SER A 84 21.25 -26.63 -13.84
N ASN A 85 20.72 -26.45 -12.62
CA ASN A 85 20.97 -27.38 -11.51
C ASN A 85 20.30 -28.74 -11.81
N ALA A 86 20.83 -29.43 -12.81
CA ALA A 86 20.46 -30.76 -13.25
C ALA A 86 21.35 -31.83 -12.59
N GLN A 87 22.05 -31.52 -11.49
CA GLN A 87 22.79 -32.51 -10.71
C GLN A 87 21.95 -33.24 -9.66
N HIS A 88 20.69 -32.83 -9.45
CA HIS A 88 19.67 -33.66 -8.82
C HIS A 88 18.38 -33.59 -9.65
N PRO A 89 17.96 -34.67 -10.33
CA PRO A 89 16.65 -34.73 -10.94
C PRO A 89 15.64 -34.88 -9.81
N ILE A 90 15.25 -33.78 -9.16
CA ILE A 90 13.95 -33.74 -8.50
C ILE A 90 12.96 -33.77 -9.66
N GLN A 91 12.44 -34.97 -9.95
CA GLN A 91 11.37 -35.15 -10.91
C GLN A 91 10.34 -34.05 -10.67
N ARG A 92 9.92 -33.34 -11.73
CA ARG A 92 8.60 -32.71 -11.67
C ARG A 92 7.68 -33.77 -11.06
N PRO A 93 6.89 -33.47 -10.02
CA PRO A 93 5.78 -34.33 -9.76
C PRO A 93 5.11 -34.48 -11.12
N GLN A 94 5.02 -35.72 -11.61
CA GLN A 94 3.90 -36.03 -12.47
C GLN A 94 2.70 -35.40 -11.76
N ILE A 95 1.80 -34.78 -12.50
CA ILE A 95 0.47 -34.52 -11.97
C ILE A 95 -0.10 -35.92 -11.69
N GLN A 96 0.34 -36.55 -10.59
CA GLN A 96 -0.42 -37.55 -9.90
C GLN A 96 -1.64 -36.76 -9.53
N GLN A 97 -2.71 -37.01 -10.29
CA GLN A 97 -4.06 -36.80 -9.85
C GLN A 97 -4.17 -37.54 -8.52
N SER A 98 -3.72 -36.89 -7.44
CA SER A 98 -4.05 -37.30 -6.11
C SER A 98 -5.57 -37.30 -6.08
N SER A 99 -6.12 -38.43 -5.65
CA SER A 99 -7.51 -38.86 -5.75
C SER A 99 -8.50 -38.02 -4.91
N TYR A 100 -8.17 -36.76 -4.67
CA TYR A 100 -9.02 -35.78 -4.04
C TYR A 100 -9.70 -34.91 -5.11
N ASN A 101 -10.96 -35.21 -5.39
CA ASN A 101 -11.87 -34.38 -6.19
C ASN A 101 -11.94 -32.94 -5.64
N PHE A 102 -11.08 -32.02 -6.07
CA PHE A 102 -11.15 -30.62 -5.65
C PHE A 102 -11.21 -29.67 -6.84
N GLY A 103 -12.44 -29.52 -7.32
CA GLY A 103 -12.86 -28.60 -8.37
C GLY A 103 -14.15 -29.13 -8.96
N ILE A 104 -15.27 -28.95 -8.28
CA ILE A 104 -16.57 -29.21 -8.91
C ILE A 104 -16.73 -28.13 -9.98
N PHE A 105 -16.61 -28.52 -11.25
CA PHE A 105 -17.07 -27.66 -12.35
C PHE A 105 -18.58 -27.49 -12.14
N ALA A 106 -18.98 -26.28 -11.77
CA ALA A 106 -20.37 -25.98 -11.46
C ALA A 106 -21.27 -26.36 -12.64
N ASN A 107 -22.44 -26.94 -12.32
CA ASN A 107 -23.42 -27.29 -13.33
C ASN A 107 -24.26 -26.06 -13.69
N LYS A 108 -24.28 -25.69 -14.97
CA LYS A 108 -25.07 -24.52 -15.43
C LYS A 108 -26.57 -24.74 -15.39
N ASP A 109 -27.01 -26.00 -15.29
CA ASP A 109 -28.41 -26.38 -15.26
C ASP A 109 -29.01 -26.38 -13.84
N THR A 110 -28.26 -25.91 -12.83
CA THR A 110 -28.75 -25.78 -11.46
C THR A 110 -29.94 -24.81 -11.42
N PRO A 111 -31.08 -25.21 -10.83
CA PRO A 111 -32.25 -24.36 -10.74
C PRO A 111 -31.92 -23.08 -9.96
N LEU A 112 -32.36 -21.93 -10.50
CA LEU A 112 -32.10 -20.64 -9.87
C LEU A 112 -32.83 -20.56 -8.53
N ILE A 113 -32.11 -20.12 -7.49
CA ILE A 113 -32.67 -19.96 -6.15
C ILE A 113 -33.34 -18.59 -6.06
N ALA A 114 -34.61 -18.59 -5.65
CA ALA A 114 -35.33 -17.35 -5.39
C ALA A 114 -34.74 -16.62 -4.18
N VAL A 115 -34.65 -15.30 -4.24
CA VAL A 115 -34.17 -14.45 -3.14
C VAL A 115 -35.04 -14.60 -1.89
N GLY A 116 -36.31 -15.00 -2.05
CA GLY A 116 -37.22 -15.37 -0.96
C GLY A 116 -36.76 -16.57 -0.11
N ALA A 117 -35.70 -17.29 -0.50
CA ALA A 117 -35.04 -18.27 0.35
C ALA A 117 -34.30 -17.63 1.56
N LEU A 118 -34.03 -16.32 1.49
CA LEU A 118 -33.53 -15.53 2.62
C LEU A 118 -34.68 -15.08 3.54
N SER A 119 -34.35 -14.60 4.75
CA SER A 119 -35.34 -13.94 5.60
C SER A 119 -35.90 -12.69 4.90
N GLU A 120 -37.13 -12.30 5.21
CA GLU A 120 -37.79 -11.14 4.59
C GLU A 120 -36.95 -9.85 4.68
N GLN A 121 -36.26 -9.66 5.82
CA GLN A 121 -35.35 -8.54 6.04
C GLN A 121 -34.19 -8.52 5.04
N PHE A 122 -33.55 -9.66 4.76
CA PHE A 122 -32.43 -9.75 3.82
C PHE A 122 -32.90 -9.81 2.36
N ALA A 123 -34.05 -10.42 2.09
CA ALA A 123 -34.61 -10.52 0.75
C ALA A 123 -34.93 -9.14 0.16
N LYS A 124 -35.45 -8.20 0.96
CA LYS A 124 -35.74 -6.81 0.55
C LYS A 124 -34.51 -5.99 0.17
N MET A 125 -33.29 -6.46 0.48
CA MET A 125 -32.05 -5.77 0.15
C MET A 125 -31.62 -5.94 -1.32
N TYR A 126 -32.23 -6.87 -2.06
CA TYR A 126 -31.86 -7.15 -3.46
C TYR A 126 -32.91 -6.63 -4.45
N PRO A 127 -32.49 -5.99 -5.55
CA PRO A 127 -33.40 -5.49 -6.59
C PRO A 127 -33.83 -6.57 -7.60
N PHE A 128 -33.43 -7.83 -7.40
CA PHE A 128 -33.69 -8.96 -8.29
C PHE A 128 -34.43 -10.07 -7.55
N SER A 129 -35.19 -10.89 -8.27
CA SER A 129 -36.03 -11.96 -7.69
C SER A 129 -35.31 -13.29 -7.50
N HIS A 130 -34.27 -13.56 -8.29
CA HIS A 130 -33.52 -14.81 -8.26
C HIS A 130 -32.02 -14.55 -8.30
N PHE A 131 -31.27 -15.38 -7.58
CA PHE A 131 -29.82 -15.45 -7.68
C PHE A 131 -29.40 -15.94 -9.07
N ASN A 132 -28.28 -15.45 -9.58
CA ASN A 132 -27.73 -15.93 -10.85
C ASN A 132 -27.20 -17.39 -10.71
N PRO A 133 -26.83 -18.07 -11.82
CA PRO A 133 -26.39 -19.48 -11.74
C PRO A 133 -25.23 -19.72 -10.77
N LEU A 134 -24.21 -18.83 -10.79
CA LEU A 134 -23.07 -18.93 -9.89
C LEU A 134 -23.47 -18.74 -8.42
N GLN A 135 -24.34 -17.77 -8.14
CA GLN A 135 -24.83 -17.49 -6.79
C GLN A 135 -25.72 -18.62 -6.27
N SER A 136 -26.54 -19.22 -7.14
CA SER A 136 -27.42 -20.34 -6.79
C SER A 136 -26.61 -21.60 -6.47
N GLU A 137 -25.57 -21.90 -7.27
CA GLU A 137 -24.68 -23.04 -7.02
C GLU A 137 -23.95 -22.92 -5.66
N CYS A 138 -23.46 -21.72 -5.33
CA CYS A 138 -22.77 -21.47 -4.07
C CYS A 138 -23.69 -21.32 -2.85
N PHE A 139 -25.01 -21.16 -3.05
CA PHE A 139 -25.94 -20.75 -1.99
C PHE A 139 -25.93 -21.72 -0.80
N ASN A 140 -26.04 -23.02 -1.06
CA ASN A 140 -26.11 -24.02 0.01
C ASN A 140 -24.82 -24.05 0.84
N ASP A 141 -23.66 -24.02 0.19
CA ASP A 141 -22.39 -24.02 0.90
C ASP A 141 -22.20 -22.74 1.73
N LEU A 142 -22.60 -21.58 1.22
CA LEU A 142 -22.42 -20.29 1.90
C LEU A 142 -23.44 -20.06 3.01
N PHE A 143 -24.71 -20.30 2.72
CA PHE A 143 -25.83 -19.95 3.58
C PHE A 143 -26.30 -21.07 4.50
N CYS A 144 -26.09 -22.34 4.14
CA CYS A 144 -26.56 -23.49 4.93
C CYS A 144 -25.44 -24.19 5.71
N THR A 145 -24.17 -23.97 5.37
CA THR A 145 -23.02 -24.55 6.07
C THR A 145 -22.12 -23.49 6.70
N ASP A 146 -21.22 -23.92 7.60
CA ASP A 146 -20.16 -23.09 8.19
C ASP A 146 -18.77 -23.45 7.64
N ALA A 147 -18.69 -24.16 6.51
CA ALA A 147 -17.42 -24.54 5.88
C ALA A 147 -16.67 -23.31 5.34
N ASN A 148 -15.34 -23.44 5.27
CA ASN A 148 -14.47 -22.50 4.56
C ASN A 148 -14.58 -22.74 3.05
N LEU A 149 -14.61 -21.65 2.28
CA LEU A 149 -14.76 -21.71 0.82
C LEU A 149 -13.73 -20.85 0.13
N VAL A 150 -13.24 -21.37 -1.00
CA VAL A 150 -12.46 -20.60 -1.98
C VAL A 150 -13.19 -20.66 -3.31
N ILE A 151 -13.62 -19.50 -3.80
CA ILE A 151 -14.43 -19.37 -5.01
C ILE A 151 -13.64 -18.60 -6.07
N SER A 152 -13.31 -19.28 -7.17
CA SER A 152 -12.66 -18.72 -8.34
C SER A 152 -13.70 -18.47 -9.42
N ALA A 153 -13.95 -17.20 -9.76
CA ALA A 153 -14.92 -16.86 -10.79
C ALA A 153 -14.56 -15.56 -11.54
N PRO A 154 -15.04 -15.37 -12.79
CA PRO A 154 -14.74 -14.17 -13.56
C PRO A 154 -15.08 -12.87 -12.81
N THR A 155 -14.35 -11.80 -13.07
CA THR A 155 -14.79 -10.45 -12.65
C THR A 155 -16.19 -10.18 -13.23
N ALA A 156 -17.00 -9.37 -12.57
CA ALA A 156 -18.38 -9.06 -12.97
C ALA A 156 -19.36 -10.26 -13.02
N SER A 157 -19.05 -11.39 -12.39
CA SER A 157 -19.99 -12.52 -12.22
C SER A 157 -20.93 -12.38 -11.01
N GLY A 158 -20.77 -11.32 -10.21
CA GLY A 158 -21.60 -11.08 -9.01
C GLY A 158 -21.06 -11.72 -7.73
N LYS A 159 -19.73 -11.92 -7.62
CA LYS A 159 -19.06 -12.52 -6.45
C LYS A 159 -19.37 -11.83 -5.11
N THR A 160 -19.64 -10.52 -5.10
CA THR A 160 -19.96 -9.78 -3.86
C THR A 160 -21.14 -10.39 -3.11
N VAL A 161 -22.17 -10.88 -3.82
CA VAL A 161 -23.34 -11.52 -3.19
C VAL A 161 -22.95 -12.78 -2.42
N LEU A 162 -21.89 -13.48 -2.84
CA LEU A 162 -21.41 -14.67 -2.14
C LEU A 162 -20.89 -14.33 -0.73
N LEU A 163 -20.19 -13.20 -0.62
CA LEU A 163 -19.69 -12.68 0.65
C LEU A 163 -20.85 -12.27 1.56
N GLU A 164 -21.88 -11.63 0.98
CA GLU A 164 -23.10 -11.22 1.68
C GLU A 164 -23.89 -12.43 2.23
N LEU A 165 -24.00 -13.52 1.46
CA LEU A 165 -24.64 -14.77 1.91
C LEU A 165 -23.93 -15.36 3.15
N ALA A 166 -22.59 -15.31 3.19
CA ALA A 166 -21.82 -15.76 4.35
C ALA A 166 -22.07 -14.87 5.58
N MET A 167 -22.16 -13.54 5.39
CA MET A 167 -22.54 -12.62 6.47
C MET A 167 -23.93 -12.93 7.02
N PHE A 168 -24.92 -13.13 6.14
CA PHE A 168 -26.28 -13.41 6.56
C PHE A 168 -26.39 -14.72 7.34
N ARG A 169 -25.62 -15.75 6.97
CA ARG A 169 -25.52 -16.98 7.74
C ARG A 169 -25.01 -16.72 9.16
N LEU A 170 -23.91 -15.97 9.29
CA LEU A 170 -23.34 -15.63 10.59
C LEU A 170 -24.36 -14.87 11.45
N PHE A 171 -24.96 -13.81 10.91
CA PHE A 171 -25.93 -12.99 11.63
C PHE A 171 -27.19 -13.78 12.00
N LYS A 172 -27.69 -14.66 11.12
CA LYS A 172 -28.83 -15.53 11.42
C LYS A 172 -28.54 -16.48 12.58
N LYS A 173 -27.35 -17.09 12.62
CA LYS A 173 -26.95 -18.04 13.66
C LYS A 173 -26.81 -17.35 15.02
N MET A 174 -26.15 -16.19 15.04
CA MET A 174 -25.75 -15.52 16.28
C MET A 174 -26.73 -14.44 16.76
N SER A 175 -27.87 -14.25 16.08
CA SER A 175 -28.97 -13.40 16.57
C SER A 175 -29.63 -13.95 17.84
N SER A 176 -29.37 -15.21 18.20
CA SER A 176 -29.97 -15.92 19.34
C SER A 176 -29.05 -15.96 20.58
N ASP A 177 -27.76 -15.67 20.41
CA ASP A 177 -26.74 -15.67 21.48
C ASP A 177 -26.45 -14.23 21.94
N SER A 178 -26.11 -14.03 23.21
CA SER A 178 -25.70 -12.73 23.77
C SER A 178 -24.41 -12.15 23.15
N GLN A 179 -23.79 -12.86 22.19
CA GLN A 179 -22.57 -12.46 21.51
C GLN A 179 -22.88 -11.70 20.21
N ARG A 180 -22.28 -10.51 20.07
CA ARG A 180 -22.35 -9.73 18.83
C ARG A 180 -21.28 -10.24 17.85
N PRO A 181 -21.65 -10.92 16.75
CA PRO A 181 -20.68 -11.45 15.79
C PRO A 181 -19.88 -10.33 15.11
N LYS A 182 -18.65 -10.65 14.69
CA LYS A 182 -17.76 -9.70 14.01
C LYS A 182 -17.19 -10.26 12.71
N VAL A 183 -17.29 -9.46 11.66
CA VAL A 183 -16.87 -9.76 10.29
C VAL A 183 -15.72 -8.84 9.90
N LEU A 184 -14.64 -9.43 9.37
CA LEU A 184 -13.54 -8.70 8.75
C LEU A 184 -13.60 -8.89 7.23
N TYR A 185 -13.91 -7.83 6.50
CA TYR A 185 -13.83 -7.77 5.04
C TYR A 185 -12.49 -7.17 4.61
N LEU A 186 -11.71 -7.98 3.90
CA LEU A 186 -10.41 -7.62 3.34
C LEU A 186 -10.54 -7.44 1.83
N ALA A 187 -10.19 -6.26 1.34
CA ALA A 187 -10.17 -5.96 -0.08
C ALA A 187 -8.81 -5.36 -0.50
N PRO A 188 -8.38 -5.55 -1.75
CA PRO A 188 -7.10 -5.00 -2.21
C PRO A 188 -7.11 -3.48 -2.23
N LEU A 189 -8.23 -2.81 -2.52
CA LEU A 189 -8.21 -1.38 -2.81
C LEU A 189 -8.99 -0.59 -1.76
N LYS A 190 -8.42 0.53 -1.30
CA LYS A 190 -9.08 1.49 -0.42
C LYS A 190 -10.46 1.89 -0.95
N ALA A 191 -10.52 2.25 -2.24
CA ALA A 191 -11.77 2.61 -2.91
C ALA A 191 -12.83 1.49 -2.88
N LEU A 192 -12.42 0.22 -2.94
CA LEU A 192 -13.34 -0.92 -2.83
C LEU A 192 -13.87 -1.08 -1.40
N CYS A 193 -13.01 -0.87 -0.39
CA CYS A 193 -13.42 -0.82 1.01
C CYS A 193 -14.41 0.33 1.26
N THR A 194 -14.12 1.55 0.76
CA THR A 194 -15.02 2.70 0.86
C THR A 194 -16.38 2.43 0.22
N GLU A 195 -16.37 1.89 -1.00
CA GLU A 195 -17.58 1.56 -1.75
C GLU A 195 -18.44 0.55 -0.96
N LYS A 196 -17.83 -0.54 -0.48
CA LYS A 196 -18.54 -1.60 0.23
C LYS A 196 -18.99 -1.18 1.62
N ALA A 197 -18.19 -0.42 2.35
CA ALA A 197 -18.58 0.12 3.64
C ALA A 197 -19.81 1.03 3.50
N ARG A 198 -19.83 1.92 2.49
CA ARG A 198 -21.00 2.78 2.22
C ARG A 198 -22.23 1.98 1.81
N GLU A 199 -22.05 1.02 0.90
CA GLU A 199 -23.13 0.17 0.40
C GLU A 199 -23.74 -0.68 1.53
N TRP A 200 -22.91 -1.35 2.33
CA TRP A 200 -23.36 -2.17 3.43
C TRP A 200 -23.92 -1.34 4.58
N SER A 201 -23.37 -0.16 4.88
CA SER A 201 -23.98 0.75 5.85
C SER A 201 -25.41 1.14 5.46
N LEU A 202 -25.65 1.39 4.16
CA LEU A 202 -26.99 1.68 3.65
C LEU A 202 -27.90 0.44 3.69
N ARG A 203 -27.42 -0.71 3.21
CA ARG A 203 -28.21 -1.96 3.17
C ARG A 203 -28.58 -2.46 4.56
N PHE A 204 -27.67 -2.33 5.53
CA PHE A 204 -27.89 -2.73 6.91
C PHE A 204 -28.47 -1.62 7.80
N ALA A 205 -28.81 -0.45 7.27
CA ALA A 205 -29.33 0.68 8.04
C ALA A 205 -30.61 0.35 8.84
N ALA A 206 -31.45 -0.54 8.31
CA ALA A 206 -32.67 -1.03 8.99
C ALA A 206 -32.40 -2.17 10.00
N THR A 207 -31.13 -2.41 10.35
CA THR A 207 -30.67 -3.48 11.26
C THR A 207 -29.75 -2.88 12.32
N ASN A 208 -29.52 -3.60 13.43
CA ASN A 208 -28.55 -3.20 14.46
C ASN A 208 -27.08 -3.54 14.10
N ILE A 209 -26.78 -3.70 12.82
CA ILE A 209 -25.44 -4.07 12.31
C ILE A 209 -24.74 -2.80 11.87
N LYS A 210 -23.68 -2.42 12.60
CA LYS A 210 -22.84 -1.26 12.30
C LYS A 210 -21.67 -1.72 11.41
N CYS A 211 -21.55 -1.07 10.26
CA CYS A 211 -20.43 -1.24 9.33
C CYS A 211 -19.53 -0.02 9.39
N ILE A 212 -18.22 -0.22 9.47
CA ILE A 212 -17.24 0.86 9.43
C ILE A 212 -16.14 0.57 8.41
N GLU A 213 -15.66 1.64 7.81
CA GLU A 213 -14.47 1.62 6.96
C GLU A 213 -13.23 1.88 7.80
N LEU A 214 -12.25 0.98 7.69
CA LEU A 214 -10.91 1.14 8.23
C LEU A 214 -9.98 1.35 7.04
N VAL A 215 -9.85 2.60 6.61
CA VAL A 215 -8.93 3.00 5.55
C VAL A 215 -8.03 4.11 6.07
N GLY A 216 -6.72 3.96 5.89
CA GLY A 216 -5.78 5.04 6.19
C GLY A 216 -5.97 6.17 5.17
N ASN A 217 -6.17 7.40 5.63
CA ASN A 217 -6.19 8.59 4.77
C ASN A 217 -4.81 8.78 4.15
N GLY A 218 -4.63 8.31 2.92
CA GLY A 218 -3.35 8.44 2.19
C GLY A 218 -3.09 9.84 1.64
N ASP A 219 -4.07 10.75 1.69
CA ASP A 219 -4.03 12.05 1.01
C ASP A 219 -4.27 13.26 1.94
N SER A 220 -4.55 13.04 3.23
CA SER A 220 -4.64 14.11 4.23
C SER A 220 -3.76 13.71 5.40
N GLY A 221 -2.77 14.56 5.73
CA GLY A 221 -1.66 14.32 6.67
C GLY A 221 -2.03 14.07 8.14
N SER A 222 -3.23 13.58 8.41
CA SER A 222 -3.73 13.29 9.74
C SER A 222 -3.63 11.80 10.07
N ILE A 223 -2.61 11.50 10.90
CA ILE A 223 -2.63 10.60 12.05
C ILE A 223 -2.72 9.07 11.77
N GLU A 224 -1.55 8.41 11.71
CA GLU A 224 -1.41 6.94 11.82
C GLU A 224 -1.81 6.38 13.20
N ASN A 225 -2.16 7.25 14.15
CA ASN A 225 -2.72 6.94 15.47
C ASN A 225 -4.21 7.28 15.64
N GLN A 226 -4.93 7.68 14.58
CA GLN A 226 -6.35 8.00 14.71
C GLN A 226 -7.12 6.78 15.22
N ASP A 227 -6.78 5.57 14.77
CA ASP A 227 -7.47 4.35 15.22
C ASP A 227 -7.31 4.07 16.72
N ALA A 228 -6.21 4.54 17.33
CA ALA A 228 -5.94 4.41 18.76
C ALA A 228 -6.66 5.48 19.60
N GLN A 229 -7.28 6.49 18.96
CA GLN A 229 -8.12 7.45 19.68
C GLN A 229 -9.30 6.77 20.36
N PRO A 230 -9.66 7.16 21.59
CA PRO A 230 -10.74 6.51 22.35
C PRO A 230 -12.07 6.41 21.56
N ALA A 231 -12.40 7.44 20.77
CA ALA A 231 -13.60 7.46 19.93
C ALA A 231 -13.54 6.41 18.80
N ASN A 232 -12.38 6.27 18.15
CA ASN A 232 -12.18 5.31 17.06
C ASN A 232 -12.07 3.88 17.60
N VAL A 233 -11.39 3.67 18.74
CA VAL A 233 -11.36 2.38 19.45
C VAL A 233 -12.78 1.92 19.81
N THR A 234 -13.61 2.82 20.33
CA THR A 234 -15.01 2.52 20.65
C THR A 234 -15.79 2.14 19.39
N SER A 235 -15.62 2.88 18.29
CA SER A 235 -16.29 2.57 17.02
C SER A 235 -15.87 1.21 16.45
N ILE A 236 -14.57 0.88 16.50
CA ILE A 236 -14.01 -0.41 16.10
C ILE A 236 -14.54 -1.51 17.00
N PHE A 237 -14.57 -1.27 18.32
CA PHE A 237 -15.09 -2.21 19.29
C PHE A 237 -16.54 -2.53 18.98
N GLU A 238 -17.41 -1.54 18.75
CA GLU A 238 -18.86 -1.70 18.53
C GLU A 238 -19.25 -2.32 17.19
N ALA A 239 -18.50 -2.02 16.12
CA ALA A 239 -18.83 -2.44 14.77
C ALA A 239 -18.89 -3.97 14.62
N GLN A 240 -19.83 -4.44 13.79
CA GLN A 240 -19.99 -5.85 13.43
C GLN A 240 -19.36 -6.15 12.07
N ILE A 241 -19.20 -5.15 11.19
CA ILE A 241 -18.53 -5.31 9.89
C ILE A 241 -17.39 -4.30 9.82
N LEU A 242 -16.17 -4.79 9.67
CA LEU A 242 -14.96 -4.00 9.46
C LEU A 242 -14.50 -4.16 8.01
N CYS A 243 -14.48 -3.08 7.24
CA CYS A 243 -13.96 -3.08 5.86
C CYS A 243 -12.56 -2.48 5.84
N ALA A 244 -11.53 -3.26 5.53
CA ALA A 244 -10.14 -2.82 5.59
C ALA A 244 -9.32 -3.31 4.40
N THR A 245 -8.24 -2.59 4.06
CA THR A 245 -7.15 -3.21 3.30
C THR A 245 -6.27 -4.03 4.24
N PRO A 246 -5.56 -5.07 3.77
CA PRO A 246 -4.72 -5.90 4.64
C PRO A 246 -3.70 -5.09 5.46
N GLU A 247 -3.06 -4.10 4.86
CA GLU A 247 -2.09 -3.21 5.53
C GLU A 247 -2.74 -2.43 6.67
N LYS A 248 -3.95 -1.91 6.45
CA LYS A 248 -4.66 -1.11 7.44
C LYS A 248 -5.14 -1.98 8.59
N TRP A 249 -5.58 -3.21 8.33
CA TRP A 249 -5.89 -4.15 9.41
C TRP A 249 -4.66 -4.46 10.27
N ILE A 250 -3.50 -4.72 9.66
CA ILE A 250 -2.25 -4.91 10.40
C ILE A 250 -1.90 -3.68 11.24
N SER A 251 -1.99 -2.48 10.65
CA SER A 251 -1.77 -1.23 11.36
C SER A 251 -2.70 -1.06 12.58
N VAL A 252 -3.99 -1.44 12.44
CA VAL A 252 -4.96 -1.44 13.55
C VAL A 252 -4.54 -2.42 14.64
N VAL A 253 -4.25 -3.68 14.29
CA VAL A 253 -3.81 -4.71 15.23
C VAL A 253 -2.56 -4.28 16.00
N GLU A 254 -1.61 -3.67 15.30
CA GLU A 254 -0.37 -3.17 15.90
C GLU A 254 -0.60 -1.94 16.78
N SER A 255 -1.49 -1.02 16.39
CA SER A 255 -1.78 0.20 17.17
C SER A 255 -2.55 -0.10 18.44
N LEU A 256 -3.43 -1.09 18.40
CA LEU A 256 -4.28 -1.50 19.52
C LEU A 256 -3.64 -2.62 20.33
N PHE A 257 -2.36 -2.93 20.15
CA PHE A 257 -1.72 -4.02 20.87
C PHE A 257 -1.82 -3.87 22.41
N LEU A 258 -1.51 -2.68 22.93
CA LEU A 258 -1.65 -2.36 24.37
C LEU A 258 -3.12 -2.32 24.83
N HIS A 259 -4.03 -2.12 23.88
CA HIS A 259 -5.48 -2.04 24.05
C HIS A 259 -6.17 -3.28 23.47
N SER A 260 -5.49 -4.42 23.43
CA SER A 260 -5.92 -5.58 22.64
C SER A 260 -7.24 -6.20 23.11
N HIS A 261 -7.65 -5.96 24.36
CA HIS A 261 -8.97 -6.30 24.87
C HIS A 261 -10.13 -5.59 24.14
N PHE A 262 -9.86 -4.47 23.47
CA PHE A 262 -10.82 -3.79 22.60
C PHE A 262 -10.96 -4.43 21.20
N LEU A 263 -10.08 -5.37 20.83
CA LEU A 263 -10.22 -6.14 19.61
C LEU A 263 -11.03 -7.42 19.90
N ARG A 264 -12.35 -7.31 19.80
CA ARG A 264 -13.25 -8.49 19.85
C ARG A 264 -12.82 -9.54 18.81
N PRO A 265 -12.93 -10.85 19.12
CA PRO A 265 -12.66 -11.92 18.17
C PRO A 265 -13.43 -11.75 16.85
N ILE A 266 -12.79 -12.09 15.74
CA ILE A 266 -13.40 -12.07 14.41
C ILE A 266 -13.94 -13.46 14.10
N ASP A 267 -15.23 -13.59 13.83
CA ASP A 267 -15.90 -14.88 13.56
C ASP A 267 -15.87 -15.26 12.08
N LEU A 268 -15.78 -14.27 11.19
CA LEU A 268 -15.81 -14.45 9.74
C LEU A 268 -14.81 -13.51 9.05
N ILE A 269 -13.90 -14.09 8.26
CA ILE A 269 -13.02 -13.35 7.35
C ILE A 269 -13.56 -13.50 5.93
N LEU A 270 -13.74 -12.37 5.25
CA LEU A 270 -14.13 -12.29 3.85
C LEU A 270 -12.98 -11.70 3.06
N ILE A 271 -12.35 -12.49 2.20
CA ILE A 271 -11.23 -12.05 1.36
C ILE A 271 -11.75 -11.83 -0.05
N ASP A 272 -11.86 -10.57 -0.45
CA ASP A 272 -12.21 -10.21 -1.82
C ASP A 272 -10.97 -10.07 -2.71
N GLU A 273 -11.11 -10.45 -3.96
CA GLU A 273 -10.02 -10.47 -4.94
C GLU A 273 -8.74 -11.16 -4.42
N CYS A 274 -8.88 -12.35 -3.84
CA CYS A 274 -7.81 -13.11 -3.19
C CYS A 274 -6.57 -13.34 -4.07
N HIS A 275 -6.70 -13.30 -5.40
CA HIS A 275 -5.57 -13.28 -6.34
C HIS A 275 -4.55 -12.15 -6.08
N MET A 276 -4.90 -11.14 -5.28
CA MET A 276 -3.95 -10.12 -4.82
C MET A 276 -2.75 -10.69 -4.04
N ILE A 277 -2.86 -11.92 -3.54
CA ILE A 277 -1.79 -12.64 -2.85
C ILE A 277 -0.52 -12.78 -3.70
N GLY A 278 -0.65 -12.80 -5.03
CA GLY A 278 0.49 -12.84 -5.97
C GLY A 278 1.25 -11.52 -6.13
N THR A 279 0.87 -10.46 -5.41
CA THR A 279 1.49 -9.12 -5.50
C THR A 279 2.31 -8.78 -4.26
N LYS A 280 3.05 -7.66 -4.27
CA LYS A 280 3.76 -7.16 -3.06
C LYS A 280 2.82 -7.00 -1.85
N ARG A 281 1.53 -6.74 -2.10
CA ARG A 281 0.50 -6.55 -1.06
C ARG A 281 -0.04 -7.87 -0.50
N GLY A 282 0.26 -8.99 -1.17
CA GLY A 282 -0.10 -10.33 -0.71
C GLY A 282 0.52 -10.70 0.63
N ALA A 283 1.73 -10.22 0.90
CA ALA A 283 2.40 -10.39 2.19
C ALA A 283 1.57 -9.86 3.36
N PHE A 284 0.97 -8.67 3.19
CA PHE A 284 0.08 -8.10 4.20
C PHE A 284 -1.23 -8.87 4.33
N LEU A 285 -1.73 -9.49 3.25
CA LEU A 285 -2.90 -10.38 3.32
C LEU A 285 -2.60 -11.63 4.15
N GLU A 286 -1.46 -12.27 3.91
CA GLU A 286 -1.01 -13.42 4.70
C GLU A 286 -0.87 -13.06 6.19
N LEU A 287 -0.24 -11.92 6.49
CA LEU A 287 -0.12 -11.39 7.85
C LEU A 287 -1.49 -11.09 8.46
N ALA A 288 -2.38 -10.43 7.71
CA ALA A 288 -3.69 -10.02 8.21
C ALA A 288 -4.52 -11.23 8.63
N VAL A 289 -4.58 -12.26 7.78
CA VAL A 289 -5.27 -13.52 8.09
C VAL A 289 -4.62 -14.16 9.32
N SER A 290 -3.29 -14.28 9.35
CA SER A 290 -2.57 -14.89 10.47
C SER A 290 -2.80 -14.18 11.82
N SER A 291 -2.84 -12.84 11.82
CA SER A 291 -3.09 -12.04 13.04
C SER A 291 -4.44 -12.32 13.69
N VAL A 292 -5.45 -12.72 12.91
CA VAL A 292 -6.77 -13.09 13.42
C VAL A 292 -6.71 -14.45 14.11
N ARG A 293 -5.99 -15.42 13.52
CA ARG A 293 -5.83 -16.77 14.08
C ARG A 293 -5.18 -16.78 15.45
N GLN A 294 -4.16 -15.96 15.66
CA GLN A 294 -3.48 -15.86 16.95
C GLN A 294 -4.44 -15.47 18.10
N ARG A 295 -5.55 -14.78 17.77
CA ARG A 295 -6.55 -14.29 18.74
C ARG A 295 -7.81 -15.14 18.78
N ASN A 296 -8.12 -15.90 17.73
CA ASN A 296 -9.36 -16.68 17.64
C ASN A 296 -9.12 -18.13 17.20
N LYS A 297 -9.65 -19.07 18.00
CA LYS A 297 -9.48 -20.52 17.80
C LYS A 297 -10.32 -21.08 16.64
N HIS A 298 -11.43 -20.43 16.29
CA HIS A 298 -12.32 -20.86 15.21
C HIS A 298 -12.80 -19.65 14.43
N VAL A 299 -12.48 -19.61 13.14
CA VAL A 299 -12.82 -18.51 12.24
C VAL A 299 -13.25 -19.09 10.91
N ARG A 300 -14.42 -18.69 10.42
CA ARG A 300 -14.86 -19.05 9.07
C ARG A 300 -14.16 -18.13 8.07
N VAL A 301 -13.66 -18.68 6.97
CA VAL A 301 -13.00 -17.92 5.91
C VAL A 301 -13.66 -18.18 4.57
N ILE A 302 -14.08 -17.10 3.91
CA ILE A 302 -14.62 -17.12 2.55
C ILE A 302 -13.75 -16.24 1.67
N ALA A 303 -13.08 -16.84 0.69
CA ALA A 303 -12.23 -16.14 -0.25
C ALA A 303 -12.85 -16.16 -1.65
N THR A 304 -13.00 -14.98 -2.25
CA THR A 304 -13.43 -14.82 -3.64
C THR A 304 -12.28 -14.30 -4.49
N SER A 305 -12.11 -14.87 -5.68
CA SER A 305 -11.01 -14.51 -6.58
C SER A 305 -11.47 -14.43 -8.03
N ALA A 306 -10.72 -13.68 -8.85
CA ALA A 306 -10.70 -13.89 -10.29
C ALA A 306 -10.19 -15.31 -10.63
N ILE A 307 -10.32 -15.70 -11.90
CA ILE A 307 -9.84 -17.01 -12.38
C ILE A 307 -8.32 -17.10 -12.19
N ILE A 308 -7.88 -18.07 -11.39
CA ILE A 308 -6.48 -18.38 -11.13
C ILE A 308 -6.22 -19.88 -11.31
N SER A 309 -4.99 -20.26 -11.68
CA SER A 309 -4.68 -21.65 -12.02
C SER A 309 -4.42 -22.54 -10.82
N ASN A 310 -3.85 -22.01 -9.73
CA ASN A 310 -3.48 -22.75 -8.52
C ASN A 310 -4.37 -22.40 -7.32
N ILE A 311 -5.69 -22.32 -7.55
CA ILE A 311 -6.69 -22.10 -6.50
C ILE A 311 -6.63 -23.16 -5.39
N SER A 312 -6.17 -24.38 -5.71
CA SER A 312 -5.93 -25.46 -4.76
C SER A 312 -4.93 -25.08 -3.68
N ASP A 313 -3.90 -24.31 -4.03
CA ASP A 313 -2.88 -23.87 -3.07
C ASP A 313 -3.47 -22.87 -2.06
N ILE A 314 -4.44 -22.05 -2.50
CA ILE A 314 -5.17 -21.15 -1.59
C ILE A 314 -6.06 -21.97 -0.65
N SER A 315 -6.71 -23.02 -1.16
CA SER A 315 -7.49 -23.93 -0.32
C SER A 315 -6.62 -24.65 0.72
N GLU A 316 -5.45 -25.14 0.31
CA GLU A 316 -4.45 -25.76 1.19
C GLU A 316 -3.90 -24.76 2.22
N TRP A 317 -3.68 -23.50 1.83
CA TRP A 317 -3.31 -22.44 2.77
C TRP A 317 -4.40 -22.20 3.82
N LEU A 318 -5.66 -22.03 3.41
CA LEU A 318 -6.77 -21.83 4.34
C LEU A 318 -7.06 -23.06 5.20
N TYR A 319 -6.72 -24.25 4.72
CA TYR A 319 -6.71 -25.48 5.51
C TYR A 319 -5.70 -25.38 6.65
N TYR A 320 -4.42 -25.13 6.35
CA TYR A 320 -3.38 -25.01 7.37
C TYR A 320 -3.63 -23.85 8.33
N PHE A 321 -4.26 -22.77 7.87
CA PHE A 321 -4.79 -21.70 8.71
C PHE A 321 -5.78 -22.21 9.77
N SER A 322 -6.64 -23.16 9.41
CA SER A 322 -7.74 -23.67 10.24
C SER A 322 -7.33 -24.81 11.18
N VAL A 323 -6.21 -25.50 10.89
CA VAL A 323 -5.70 -26.64 11.68
C VAL A 323 -4.94 -26.14 12.91
N GLN A 324 -5.30 -26.59 14.11
CA GLN A 324 -4.51 -26.29 15.32
C GLN A 324 -3.29 -27.22 15.45
N PRO A 325 -2.12 -26.70 15.86
CA PRO A 325 -0.98 -27.55 16.21
C PRO A 325 -1.36 -28.52 17.34
N GLY A 326 -1.21 -29.84 17.11
CA GLY A 326 -1.51 -30.88 18.10
C GLY A 326 -2.95 -31.41 18.10
N ASP A 327 -3.84 -30.89 17.26
CA ASP A 327 -5.19 -31.46 17.11
C ASP A 327 -5.14 -32.67 16.16
N ASN A 328 -5.00 -33.88 16.72
CA ASN A 328 -5.01 -35.15 15.99
C ASN A 328 -6.41 -35.55 15.47
N ARG A 329 -7.41 -34.69 15.65
CA ARG A 329 -8.71 -34.90 15.03
C ARG A 329 -8.57 -34.52 13.56
N ASN A 330 -8.65 -35.51 12.67
CA ASN A 330 -8.81 -35.39 11.22
C ASN A 330 -10.11 -34.64 10.80
N LEU A 331 -10.45 -33.52 11.46
CA LEU A 331 -11.71 -32.77 11.32
C LEU A 331 -11.55 -31.47 10.55
N ALA A 332 -10.34 -30.96 10.37
CA ALA A 332 -10.13 -29.91 9.40
C ALA A 332 -10.34 -30.52 8.01
N VAL A 333 -11.28 -29.99 7.25
CA VAL A 333 -11.44 -30.31 5.83
C VAL A 333 -10.86 -29.12 5.07
N PRO A 334 -10.06 -29.35 4.01
CA PRO A 334 -9.62 -28.26 3.15
C PRO A 334 -10.79 -27.40 2.69
N ALA A 335 -10.56 -26.12 2.50
CA ALA A 335 -11.61 -25.21 2.08
C ALA A 335 -12.25 -25.71 0.78
N LYS A 336 -13.58 -25.80 0.75
CA LYS A 336 -14.28 -26.28 -0.44
C LYS A 336 -13.98 -25.32 -1.59
N THR A 337 -13.41 -25.89 -2.66
CA THR A 337 -12.97 -25.11 -3.82
C THR A 337 -14.02 -25.19 -4.91
N LEU A 338 -14.53 -24.03 -5.33
CA LEU A 338 -15.49 -23.89 -6.42
C LEU A 338 -14.87 -23.07 -7.54
N ILE A 339 -14.86 -23.61 -8.76
CA ILE A 339 -14.22 -22.99 -9.93
C ILE A 339 -15.29 -22.78 -10.99
N PHE A 340 -15.43 -21.52 -11.40
CA PHE A 340 -16.37 -21.07 -12.42
C PHE A 340 -15.59 -20.49 -13.59
N GLY A 341 -15.83 -20.99 -14.80
CA GLY A 341 -15.20 -20.47 -16.01
C GLY A 341 -15.85 -19.20 -16.54
N GLN A 342 -15.37 -18.71 -17.68
CA GLN A 342 -15.86 -17.49 -18.34
C GLN A 342 -17.34 -17.56 -18.73
N GLU A 343 -17.88 -18.76 -18.85
CA GLU A 343 -19.28 -19.04 -19.15
C GLU A 343 -20.24 -18.55 -18.07
N TYR A 344 -19.78 -18.37 -16.83
CA TYR A 344 -20.57 -17.79 -15.72
C TYR A 344 -20.59 -16.26 -15.70
N ARG A 345 -19.83 -15.62 -16.60
CA ARG A 345 -19.93 -14.17 -16.79
C ARG A 345 -21.24 -13.85 -17.53
N PRO A 346 -22.13 -13.00 -16.99
CA PRO A 346 -23.40 -12.67 -17.65
C PRO A 346 -23.24 -12.11 -19.07
N VAL A 347 -22.10 -11.46 -19.34
CA VAL A 347 -21.73 -10.93 -20.65
C VAL A 347 -20.45 -11.61 -21.11
N SER A 348 -20.50 -12.29 -22.25
CA SER A 348 -19.35 -13.01 -22.80
C SER A 348 -18.24 -12.02 -23.18
N LEU A 349 -17.05 -12.18 -22.59
CA LEU A 349 -15.92 -11.28 -22.79
C LEU A 349 -14.85 -11.93 -23.66
N SER A 350 -14.61 -11.36 -24.84
CA SER A 350 -13.53 -11.75 -25.74
C SER A 350 -12.32 -10.83 -25.52
N LYS A 351 -11.17 -11.45 -25.23
CA LYS A 351 -9.93 -10.77 -24.86
C LYS A 351 -8.90 -10.92 -25.98
N SER A 352 -8.16 -9.86 -26.30
CA SER A 352 -7.11 -9.91 -27.33
C SER A 352 -5.91 -9.06 -26.91
N VAL A 353 -4.71 -9.59 -27.14
CA VAL A 353 -3.45 -8.92 -26.81
C VAL A 353 -2.68 -8.66 -28.09
N LEU A 354 -2.47 -7.38 -28.40
CA LEU A 354 -1.78 -6.89 -29.58
C LEU A 354 -0.40 -6.36 -29.17
N GLY A 355 0.64 -7.05 -29.63
CA GLY A 355 2.04 -6.68 -29.40
C GLY A 355 2.57 -5.78 -30.51
N TYR A 356 3.19 -4.66 -30.14
CA TYR A 356 3.83 -3.72 -31.07
C TYR A 356 5.30 -3.54 -30.70
N ASP A 357 6.14 -3.35 -31.71
CA ASP A 357 7.56 -3.15 -31.47
C ASP A 357 7.84 -1.81 -30.75
N CYS A 358 8.55 -1.87 -29.63
CA CYS A 358 8.90 -0.72 -28.81
C CYS A 358 10.40 -0.40 -28.86
N TYR A 359 10.85 0.23 -29.94
CA TYR A 359 12.27 0.65 -30.09
C TYR A 359 12.57 2.06 -29.58
N MET A 360 11.55 2.77 -29.08
CA MET A 360 11.63 4.16 -28.64
C MET A 360 11.35 4.28 -27.14
N PRO A 361 11.70 5.43 -26.51
CA PRO A 361 11.26 5.74 -25.17
C PRO A 361 9.74 5.58 -25.03
N TYR A 362 9.29 5.07 -23.89
CA TYR A 362 7.92 4.59 -23.74
C TYR A 362 6.83 5.67 -23.94
N TYR A 363 7.11 6.94 -23.63
CA TYR A 363 6.19 8.04 -23.92
C TYR A 363 5.95 8.23 -25.42
N LYS A 364 6.98 8.01 -26.27
CA LYS A 364 6.83 8.02 -27.74
C LYS A 364 6.11 6.78 -28.23
N PHE A 365 6.36 5.62 -27.60
CA PHE A 365 5.64 4.39 -27.90
C PHE A 365 4.14 4.57 -27.69
N GLN A 366 3.70 5.15 -26.57
CA GLN A 366 2.28 5.44 -26.35
C GLN A 366 1.67 6.35 -27.41
N ARG A 367 2.41 7.37 -27.83
CA ARG A 367 1.96 8.25 -28.91
C ARG A 367 1.90 7.51 -30.25
N ASN A 368 2.72 6.48 -30.45
CA ASN A 368 2.63 5.62 -31.63
C ASN A 368 1.37 4.74 -31.60
N LEU A 369 0.98 4.25 -30.42
CA LEU A 369 -0.24 3.46 -30.24
C LEU A 369 -1.51 4.24 -30.63
N ASP A 370 -1.52 5.57 -30.52
CA ASP A 370 -2.64 6.41 -30.97
C ASP A 370 -3.00 6.17 -32.44
N PHE A 371 -1.99 6.05 -33.31
CA PHE A 371 -2.20 5.78 -34.74
C PHE A 371 -2.79 4.39 -35.02
N LYS A 372 -2.79 3.49 -34.03
CA LYS A 372 -3.41 2.15 -34.15
C LYS A 372 -4.87 2.14 -33.70
N LEU A 373 -5.28 3.11 -32.87
CA LEU A 373 -6.61 3.13 -32.26
C LEU A 373 -7.76 3.17 -33.27
N PRO A 374 -7.77 3.98 -34.35
CA PRO A 374 -8.89 4.00 -35.28
C PRO A 374 -9.18 2.64 -35.92
N GLY A 375 -8.14 1.93 -36.38
CA GLY A 375 -8.29 0.58 -36.94
C GLY A 375 -8.81 -0.43 -35.93
N ILE A 376 -8.33 -0.38 -34.69
CA ILE A 376 -8.80 -1.24 -33.59
C ILE A 376 -10.27 -0.94 -33.26
N ILE A 377 -10.63 0.34 -33.14
CA ILE A 377 -12.00 0.76 -32.80
C ILE A 377 -12.98 0.32 -33.88
N ASN A 378 -12.63 0.46 -35.15
CA ASN A 378 -13.49 -0.01 -36.24
C ASN A 378 -13.61 -1.54 -36.28
N THR A 379 -12.52 -2.25 -36.00
CA THR A 379 -12.49 -3.71 -36.04
C THR A 379 -13.29 -4.35 -34.89
N TYR A 380 -13.19 -3.79 -33.68
CA TYR A 380 -13.70 -4.42 -32.47
C TYR A 380 -14.86 -3.66 -31.79
N GLY A 381 -14.97 -2.34 -32.00
CA GLY A 381 -15.90 -1.47 -31.29
C GLY A 381 -17.34 -1.51 -31.80
N SER A 382 -17.55 -1.83 -33.09
CA SER A 382 -18.89 -1.91 -33.72
C SER A 382 -19.78 -0.66 -33.48
N GLY A 383 -19.17 0.53 -33.41
CA GLY A 383 -19.86 1.78 -33.11
C GLY A 383 -20.44 1.90 -31.69
N ARG A 384 -20.02 1.04 -30.75
CA ARG A 384 -20.49 1.02 -29.35
C ARG A 384 -19.50 1.68 -28.40
N SER A 385 -19.96 1.90 -27.17
CA SER A 385 -19.20 2.58 -26.13
C SER A 385 -17.83 1.94 -25.90
N THR A 386 -16.78 2.77 -25.92
CA THR A 386 -15.39 2.36 -25.85
C THR A 386 -14.68 3.14 -24.75
N LEU A 387 -14.06 2.42 -23.84
CA LEU A 387 -13.24 2.98 -22.78
C LEU A 387 -11.75 2.75 -23.10
N ILE A 388 -10.93 3.79 -23.09
CA ILE A 388 -9.50 3.71 -23.42
C ILE A 388 -8.67 4.12 -22.21
N PHE A 389 -8.04 3.15 -21.54
CA PHE A 389 -7.12 3.40 -20.43
C PHE A 389 -5.78 3.90 -20.94
N CYS A 390 -5.39 5.09 -20.48
CA CYS A 390 -4.17 5.80 -20.81
C CYS A 390 -3.30 5.98 -19.56
N SER A 391 -1.98 6.02 -19.74
CA SER A 391 -1.04 6.01 -18.61
C SER A 391 -0.92 7.30 -17.81
N THR A 392 -1.27 8.44 -18.40
CA THR A 392 -1.14 9.76 -17.78
C THR A 392 -2.31 10.64 -18.16
N ARG A 393 -2.53 11.71 -17.38
CA ARG A 393 -3.54 12.74 -17.66
C ARG A 393 -3.33 13.36 -19.04
N GLY A 394 -2.08 13.69 -19.37
CA GLY A 394 -1.69 14.21 -20.68
C GLY A 394 -1.96 13.22 -21.81
N SER A 395 -1.62 11.93 -21.63
CA SER A 395 -1.89 10.88 -22.63
C SER A 395 -3.39 10.71 -22.89
N ALA A 396 -4.24 10.77 -21.85
CA ALA A 396 -5.69 10.71 -22.01
C ALA A 396 -6.23 11.89 -22.84
N GLN A 397 -5.78 13.11 -22.55
CA GLN A 397 -6.15 14.31 -23.30
C GLN A 397 -5.65 14.26 -24.75
N ASP A 398 -4.40 13.87 -24.96
CA ASP A 398 -3.79 13.80 -26.30
C ASP A 398 -4.45 12.72 -27.17
N THR A 399 -4.78 11.57 -26.59
CA THR A 399 -5.54 10.50 -27.26
C THR A 399 -6.92 11.00 -27.68
N CYS A 400 -7.62 11.67 -26.76
CA CYS A 400 -8.94 12.25 -27.03
C CYS A 400 -8.88 13.28 -28.18
N ARG A 401 -7.91 14.22 -28.14
CA ARG A 401 -7.68 15.19 -29.22
C ARG A 401 -7.36 14.50 -30.55
N PHE A 402 -6.50 13.48 -30.52
CA PHE A 402 -6.12 12.73 -31.71
C PHE A 402 -7.33 12.07 -32.37
N LEU A 403 -8.16 11.36 -31.59
CA LEU A 403 -9.36 10.70 -32.10
C LEU A 403 -10.41 11.72 -32.59
N ALA A 404 -10.61 12.83 -31.87
CA ALA A 404 -11.55 13.88 -32.28
C ALA A 404 -11.12 14.61 -33.58
N LYS A 405 -9.82 14.72 -33.84
CA LYS A 405 -9.29 15.23 -35.13
C LYS A 405 -9.45 14.23 -36.26
N ASN A 406 -9.36 12.93 -35.96
CA ASN A 406 -9.46 11.86 -36.94
C ASN A 406 -10.83 11.16 -36.90
N ILE A 407 -11.90 11.89 -36.54
CA ILE A 407 -13.25 11.35 -36.39
C ILE A 407 -13.74 10.67 -37.67
N ASN A 408 -13.35 11.18 -38.84
CA ASN A 408 -13.70 10.62 -40.15
C ASN A 408 -13.11 9.21 -40.39
N GLN A 409 -12.12 8.79 -39.61
CA GLN A 409 -11.56 7.44 -39.65
C GLN A 409 -12.29 6.49 -38.70
N LEU A 410 -13.28 6.97 -37.92
CA LEU A 410 -14.02 6.19 -36.93
C LEU A 410 -15.45 5.97 -37.41
N ASN A 411 -15.89 4.72 -37.37
CA ASN A 411 -17.28 4.35 -37.67
C ASN A 411 -18.14 4.51 -36.41
N LEU A 412 -18.36 5.76 -35.99
CA LEU A 412 -19.22 6.10 -34.85
C LEU A 412 -20.65 6.44 -35.30
N PRO A 413 -21.66 6.13 -34.48
CA PRO A 413 -23.01 6.61 -34.73
C PRO A 413 -23.05 8.15 -34.69
N PRO A 414 -23.96 8.78 -35.44
CA PRO A 414 -24.13 10.23 -35.39
C PRO A 414 -24.43 10.67 -33.95
N THR A 415 -23.70 11.67 -33.47
CA THR A 415 -23.89 12.19 -32.13
C THR A 415 -25.21 12.94 -32.02
N PRO A 416 -25.91 12.87 -30.87
CA PRO A 416 -27.05 13.74 -30.63
C PRO A 416 -26.61 15.20 -30.76
N ILE A 417 -27.17 15.92 -31.73
CA ILE A 417 -26.72 17.25 -32.19
C ILE A 417 -26.88 18.36 -31.12
N HIS A 418 -27.51 18.07 -29.97
CA HIS A 418 -27.94 19.05 -28.97
C HIS A 418 -27.09 19.17 -27.70
N LEU A 419 -25.82 18.77 -27.71
CA LEU A 419 -24.95 18.94 -26.53
C LEU A 419 -24.34 20.35 -26.47
N THR A 420 -25.16 21.37 -26.18
CA THR A 420 -24.67 22.66 -25.69
C THR A 420 -24.30 22.52 -24.20
N THR A 421 -23.29 21.72 -23.91
CA THR A 421 -22.80 21.51 -22.55
C THR A 421 -21.51 22.30 -22.33
N SER A 422 -21.61 23.41 -21.60
CA SER A 422 -20.43 24.16 -21.17
C SER A 422 -19.77 23.43 -20.00
N PHE A 423 -18.50 23.03 -20.17
CA PHE A 423 -17.66 22.52 -19.09
C PHE A 423 -16.90 23.66 -18.41
N THR A 424 -16.50 23.48 -17.16
CA THR A 424 -15.58 24.44 -16.52
C THR A 424 -14.17 24.34 -17.12
N ASN A 425 -13.78 23.15 -17.57
CA ASN A 425 -12.51 22.93 -18.23
C ASN A 425 -12.51 23.43 -19.69
N GLN A 426 -11.70 24.47 -19.95
CA GLN A 426 -11.57 25.06 -21.28
C GLN A 426 -11.07 24.07 -22.35
N LEU A 427 -10.29 23.04 -21.99
CA LEU A 427 -9.81 22.05 -22.97
C LEU A 427 -10.90 21.04 -23.37
N LEU A 428 -11.88 20.75 -22.51
CA LEU A 428 -13.07 19.98 -22.90
C LEU A 428 -13.94 20.78 -23.88
N ASN A 429 -14.08 22.10 -23.66
CA ASN A 429 -14.82 22.98 -24.55
C ASN A 429 -14.09 23.25 -25.88
N ALA A 430 -12.78 23.53 -25.82
CA ALA A 430 -12.00 24.01 -26.97
C ALA A 430 -11.69 22.94 -28.02
N VAL A 431 -11.76 21.65 -27.67
CA VAL A 431 -11.44 20.56 -28.61
C VAL A 431 -12.67 20.14 -29.42
N GLU A 432 -13.87 20.63 -29.08
CA GLU A 432 -15.17 20.15 -29.60
C GLU A 432 -15.32 18.62 -29.53
N SER A 433 -14.48 17.92 -28.77
CA SER A 433 -14.43 16.45 -28.78
C SER A 433 -15.76 15.86 -28.32
N VAL A 434 -16.39 16.51 -27.32
CA VAL A 434 -17.67 16.06 -26.75
C VAL A 434 -18.79 16.14 -27.77
N SER A 435 -18.83 17.19 -28.61
CA SER A 435 -19.80 17.29 -29.72
C SER A 435 -19.63 16.18 -30.76
N LYS A 436 -18.41 15.63 -30.87
CA LYS A 436 -18.04 14.49 -31.70
C LYS A 436 -18.16 13.14 -30.97
N GLY A 437 -18.70 13.13 -29.74
CA GLY A 437 -18.96 11.92 -28.98
C GLY A 437 -17.71 11.31 -28.35
N ILE A 438 -16.65 12.11 -28.16
CA ILE A 438 -15.37 11.71 -27.59
C ILE A 438 -15.02 12.61 -26.40
N ALA A 439 -14.70 12.04 -25.25
CA ALA A 439 -14.30 12.81 -24.07
C ALA A 439 -13.08 12.19 -23.38
N TYR A 440 -12.56 12.89 -22.36
CA TYR A 440 -11.55 12.34 -21.47
C TYR A 440 -11.94 12.48 -20.00
N HIS A 441 -11.43 11.58 -19.15
CA HIS A 441 -11.67 11.60 -17.70
C HIS A 441 -10.39 11.33 -16.90
N HIS A 442 -10.10 12.20 -15.94
CA HIS A 442 -8.98 12.03 -15.01
C HIS A 442 -9.18 12.89 -13.75
N ALA A 443 -8.39 12.63 -12.70
CA ALA A 443 -8.43 13.40 -11.44
C ALA A 443 -8.16 14.91 -11.55
N GLY A 444 -7.59 15.40 -12.65
CA GLY A 444 -7.42 16.84 -12.89
C GLY A 444 -8.66 17.59 -13.39
N LEU A 445 -9.80 16.92 -13.57
CA LEU A 445 -11.08 17.56 -13.88
C LEU A 445 -11.80 17.93 -12.56
N SER A 446 -12.56 19.02 -12.56
CA SER A 446 -13.42 19.36 -11.43
C SER A 446 -14.43 18.24 -11.17
N SER A 447 -14.91 18.12 -9.93
CA SER A 447 -15.89 17.08 -9.58
C SER A 447 -17.18 17.20 -10.41
N SER A 448 -17.62 18.43 -10.71
CA SER A 448 -18.76 18.68 -11.60
C SER A 448 -18.50 18.23 -13.03
N ASP A 449 -17.33 18.54 -13.61
CA ASP A 449 -16.99 18.11 -14.98
C ASP A 449 -16.86 16.58 -15.07
N ARG A 450 -16.30 15.92 -14.06
CA ARG A 450 -16.20 14.45 -13.99
C ARG A 450 -17.58 13.80 -14.04
N LEU A 451 -18.49 14.23 -13.16
CA LEU A 451 -19.86 13.73 -13.10
C LEU A 451 -20.60 13.94 -14.43
N ARG A 452 -20.40 15.10 -15.06
CA ARG A 452 -21.03 15.41 -16.34
C ARG A 452 -20.51 14.54 -17.48
N VAL A 453 -19.20 14.30 -17.56
CA VAL A 453 -18.60 13.36 -18.53
C VAL A 453 -19.10 11.94 -18.29
N GLU A 454 -19.22 11.52 -17.04
CA GLU A 454 -19.76 10.21 -16.66
C GLU A 454 -21.21 10.04 -17.12
N GLU A 455 -22.07 11.02 -16.86
CA GLU A 455 -23.47 11.04 -17.31
C GLU A 455 -23.59 10.93 -18.84
N LEU A 456 -22.80 11.73 -19.56
CA LEU A 456 -22.78 11.73 -21.03
C LEU A 456 -22.28 10.40 -21.62
N PHE A 457 -21.35 9.71 -20.96
CA PHE A 457 -20.94 8.38 -21.39
C PHE A 457 -22.03 7.35 -21.11
N MET A 458 -22.67 7.44 -19.95
CA MET A 458 -23.71 6.49 -19.51
C MET A 458 -24.99 6.57 -20.34
N ASN A 459 -25.35 7.76 -20.83
CA ASN A 459 -26.51 7.96 -21.71
C ASN A 459 -26.19 7.75 -23.21
N GLY A 460 -24.94 7.43 -23.56
CA GLY A 460 -24.51 7.16 -24.94
C GLY A 460 -24.22 8.40 -25.79
N SER A 461 -24.26 9.61 -25.22
CA SER A 461 -23.86 10.86 -25.89
C SER A 461 -22.37 10.88 -26.20
N VAL A 462 -21.55 10.32 -25.31
CA VAL A 462 -20.12 10.06 -25.53
C VAL A 462 -19.93 8.58 -25.77
N GLN A 463 -19.46 8.23 -26.97
CA GLN A 463 -19.16 6.86 -27.36
C GLN A 463 -17.73 6.46 -27.01
N ILE A 464 -16.77 7.39 -27.01
CA ILE A 464 -15.38 7.07 -26.67
C ILE A 464 -14.93 7.91 -25.47
N LEU A 465 -14.46 7.24 -24.42
CA LEU A 465 -13.93 7.89 -23.23
C LEU A 465 -12.46 7.49 -23.00
N CYS A 466 -11.55 8.46 -23.09
CA CYS A 466 -10.13 8.29 -22.79
C CYS A 466 -9.87 8.59 -21.31
N CYS A 467 -9.41 7.64 -20.52
CA CYS A 467 -9.31 7.82 -19.07
C CYS A 467 -7.99 7.33 -18.46
N THR A 468 -7.65 7.85 -17.29
CA THR A 468 -6.59 7.29 -16.44
C THR A 468 -7.12 6.16 -15.55
N SER A 469 -6.25 5.51 -14.77
CA SER A 469 -6.61 4.45 -13.81
C SER A 469 -7.64 4.87 -12.75
N THR A 470 -7.93 6.17 -12.61
CA THR A 470 -8.98 6.73 -11.74
C THR A 470 -10.39 6.22 -12.04
N LEU A 471 -10.68 5.75 -13.26
CA LEU A 471 -11.94 5.03 -13.56
C LEU A 471 -11.80 3.51 -13.46
N GLY A 472 -10.57 3.01 -13.34
CA GLY A 472 -10.29 1.60 -13.07
C GLY A 472 -10.69 1.21 -11.66
N THR A 473 -10.60 2.16 -10.71
CA THR A 473 -10.90 1.96 -9.28
C THR A 473 -12.02 2.93 -8.82
N GLY A 474 -13.10 2.41 -8.24
CA GLY A 474 -14.08 3.21 -7.49
C GLY A 474 -15.24 3.90 -8.23
N ILE A 475 -15.38 3.78 -9.56
CA ILE A 475 -16.60 4.22 -10.29
C ILE A 475 -17.04 3.12 -11.26
N ASN A 476 -18.30 2.70 -11.19
CA ASN A 476 -18.86 1.66 -12.05
C ASN A 476 -19.21 2.21 -13.46
N MET A 477 -18.19 2.37 -14.31
CA MET A 477 -18.33 2.81 -15.71
C MET A 477 -18.09 1.64 -16.69
N PRO A 478 -19.10 0.80 -16.95
CA PRO A 478 -18.96 -0.31 -17.88
C PRO A 478 -19.08 0.15 -19.34
N ALA A 479 -18.32 -0.47 -20.24
CA ALA A 479 -18.30 -0.15 -21.67
C ALA A 479 -18.52 -1.40 -22.55
N TYR A 480 -19.04 -1.19 -23.76
CA TYR A 480 -18.81 -2.01 -24.95
C TYR A 480 -17.49 -2.78 -24.95
N MET A 481 -16.50 -1.95 -25.20
CA MET A 481 -15.13 -2.35 -25.44
C MET A 481 -14.22 -1.60 -24.49
N VAL A 482 -13.22 -2.30 -23.97
CA VAL A 482 -12.10 -1.69 -23.23
C VAL A 482 -10.83 -1.83 -24.05
N ILE A 483 -10.07 -0.74 -24.15
CA ILE A 483 -8.72 -0.73 -24.72
C ILE A 483 -7.74 -0.31 -23.62
N VAL A 484 -6.76 -1.14 -23.31
CA VAL A 484 -5.62 -0.78 -22.47
C VAL A 484 -4.50 -0.28 -23.38
N LYS A 485 -4.34 1.05 -23.50
CA LYS A 485 -3.36 1.70 -24.38
C LYS A 485 -2.00 1.78 -23.70
N GLY A 486 -1.22 0.71 -23.84
CA GLY A 486 0.06 0.55 -23.18
C GLY A 486 -0.10 -0.05 -21.78
N THR A 487 0.82 -0.93 -21.42
CA THR A 487 0.81 -1.69 -20.16
C THR A 487 1.69 -1.11 -19.06
N LYS A 488 2.27 0.08 -19.23
CA LYS A 488 3.01 0.78 -18.18
C LYS A 488 2.31 2.07 -17.76
N GLY A 489 2.13 2.24 -16.45
CA GLY A 489 1.73 3.48 -15.81
C GLY A 489 2.92 4.38 -15.55
N TYR A 490 2.70 5.70 -15.46
CA TYR A 490 3.72 6.63 -14.99
C TYR A 490 3.62 6.77 -13.47
N ILE A 491 4.43 6.00 -12.75
CA ILE A 491 4.41 5.86 -11.29
C ILE A 491 5.78 6.26 -10.77
N ASN A 492 5.80 7.14 -9.74
CA ASN A 492 7.02 7.68 -9.15
C ASN A 492 8.00 8.14 -10.26
N GLY A 493 7.50 9.01 -11.14
CA GLY A 493 8.23 9.68 -12.22
C GLY A 493 8.91 8.79 -13.28
N SER A 494 8.57 7.50 -13.34
CA SER A 494 9.05 6.55 -14.36
C SER A 494 7.91 5.70 -14.89
N TYR A 495 8.11 5.10 -16.07
CA TYR A 495 7.14 4.14 -16.62
C TYR A 495 7.41 2.75 -16.05
N GLN A 496 6.47 2.26 -15.24
CA GLN A 496 6.51 0.94 -14.63
C GLN A 496 5.33 0.10 -15.14
N GLU A 497 5.52 -1.21 -15.33
CA GLU A 497 4.42 -2.09 -15.71
C GLU A 497 3.28 -1.97 -14.70
N TYR A 498 2.05 -1.96 -15.21
CA TYR A 498 0.88 -2.06 -14.36
C TYR A 498 0.90 -3.36 -13.58
N SER A 499 0.32 -3.34 -12.38
CA SER A 499 0.11 -4.59 -11.67
C SER A 499 -0.87 -5.48 -12.45
N THR A 500 -0.73 -6.79 -12.30
CA THR A 500 -1.70 -7.77 -12.80
C THR A 500 -3.14 -7.40 -12.41
N ILE A 501 -3.34 -6.95 -11.17
CA ILE A 501 -4.65 -6.52 -10.65
C ILE A 501 -5.19 -5.35 -11.47
N ASP A 502 -4.39 -4.32 -11.73
CA ASP A 502 -4.84 -3.14 -12.49
C ASP A 502 -5.33 -3.53 -13.89
N ILE A 503 -4.56 -4.37 -14.60
CA ILE A 503 -4.93 -4.84 -15.94
C ILE A 503 -6.23 -5.64 -15.90
N LEU A 504 -6.40 -6.55 -14.95
CA LEU A 504 -7.62 -7.34 -14.81
C LEU A 504 -8.83 -6.46 -14.44
N GLN A 505 -8.64 -5.43 -13.62
CA GLN A 505 -9.68 -4.44 -13.30
C GLN A 505 -10.09 -3.63 -14.53
N PHE A 506 -9.12 -3.18 -15.34
CA PHE A 506 -9.40 -2.50 -16.60
C PHE A 506 -10.23 -3.38 -17.54
N VAL A 507 -9.75 -4.60 -17.80
CA VAL A 507 -10.43 -5.60 -18.63
C VAL A 507 -11.82 -5.93 -18.10
N GLY A 508 -11.98 -5.94 -16.77
CA GLY A 508 -13.25 -6.21 -16.08
C GLY A 508 -14.36 -5.22 -16.40
N ARG A 509 -14.04 -3.98 -16.80
CA ARG A 509 -15.01 -2.92 -17.19
C ARG A 509 -15.71 -3.19 -18.52
N ALA A 510 -15.26 -4.18 -19.29
CA ALA A 510 -15.89 -4.54 -20.56
C ALA A 510 -17.16 -5.38 -20.33
N GLY A 511 -18.31 -4.88 -20.77
CA GLY A 511 -19.59 -5.59 -20.79
C GLY A 511 -20.50 -5.29 -19.61
N ARG A 512 -21.74 -4.89 -19.93
CA ARG A 512 -22.84 -4.73 -18.96
C ARG A 512 -24.05 -5.54 -19.43
N PRO A 513 -24.71 -6.30 -18.54
CA PRO A 513 -25.90 -7.08 -18.91
C PRO A 513 -26.99 -6.24 -19.58
N GLN A 514 -27.12 -4.98 -19.17
CA GLN A 514 -28.13 -4.03 -19.66
C GLN A 514 -27.86 -3.54 -21.10
N PHE A 515 -26.64 -3.66 -21.62
CA PHE A 515 -26.22 -3.10 -22.91
C PHE A 515 -25.82 -4.16 -23.94
N GLY A 516 -25.87 -5.45 -23.59
CA GLY A 516 -25.61 -6.54 -24.51
C GLY A 516 -25.10 -7.81 -23.84
N ASN A 517 -24.96 -8.86 -24.64
CA ASN A 517 -24.51 -10.20 -24.22
C ASN A 517 -23.05 -10.52 -24.58
N ARG A 518 -22.35 -9.59 -25.26
CA ARG A 518 -20.95 -9.72 -25.68
C ARG A 518 -20.19 -8.43 -25.39
N ALA A 519 -18.90 -8.56 -25.10
CA ALA A 519 -17.99 -7.45 -24.87
C ALA A 519 -16.57 -7.79 -25.35
N LYS A 520 -15.74 -6.75 -25.52
CA LYS A 520 -14.37 -6.88 -26.04
C LYS A 520 -13.37 -6.19 -25.11
N ALA A 521 -12.23 -6.82 -24.86
CA ALA A 521 -11.11 -6.21 -24.16
C ALA A 521 -9.83 -6.38 -24.97
N ILE A 522 -9.19 -5.27 -25.33
CA ILE A 522 -8.00 -5.23 -26.17
C ILE A 522 -6.85 -4.62 -25.38
N ILE A 523 -5.74 -5.36 -25.25
CA ILE A 523 -4.52 -4.87 -24.58
C ILE A 523 -3.48 -4.57 -25.64
N LEU A 524 -2.98 -3.32 -25.65
CA LEU A 524 -1.89 -2.89 -26.52
C LEU A 524 -0.61 -2.85 -25.69
N THR A 525 0.39 -3.64 -26.07
CA THR A 525 1.62 -3.81 -25.29
C THR A 525 2.85 -3.85 -26.18
N ASP A 526 4.03 -3.73 -25.56
CA ASP A 526 5.28 -4.13 -26.18
C ASP A 526 5.20 -5.61 -26.62
N LYS A 527 5.63 -5.90 -27.84
CA LYS A 527 5.71 -7.25 -28.40
C LYS A 527 6.44 -8.21 -27.47
N SER A 528 7.47 -7.76 -26.76
CA SER A 528 8.19 -8.61 -25.80
C SER A 528 7.33 -9.05 -24.60
N MET A 529 6.26 -8.33 -24.29
CA MET A 529 5.35 -8.62 -23.17
C MET A 529 4.01 -9.20 -23.61
N ALA A 530 3.76 -9.32 -24.91
CA ALA A 530 2.51 -9.82 -25.45
C ALA A 530 2.17 -11.23 -24.92
N ASN A 531 3.15 -12.13 -24.80
CA ASN A 531 2.88 -13.47 -24.29
C ASN A 531 2.50 -13.46 -22.81
N THR A 532 3.22 -12.70 -21.99
CA THR A 532 2.91 -12.52 -20.55
C THR A 532 1.47 -12.03 -20.35
N TYR A 533 1.05 -11.02 -21.09
CA TYR A 533 -0.32 -10.51 -21.00
C TYR A 533 -1.36 -11.48 -21.57
N ARG A 534 -1.02 -12.35 -22.54
CA ARG A 534 -1.91 -13.43 -23.00
C ARG A 534 -2.14 -14.47 -21.91
N THR A 535 -1.07 -14.90 -21.23
CA THR A 535 -1.15 -15.81 -20.07
C THR A 535 -1.94 -15.20 -18.92
N LEU A 536 -1.77 -13.90 -18.67
CA LEU A 536 -2.53 -13.19 -17.65
C LEU A 536 -4.04 -13.23 -17.95
N VAL A 537 -4.45 -12.82 -19.16
CA VAL A 537 -5.88 -12.74 -19.50
C VAL A 537 -6.54 -14.10 -19.70
N SER A 538 -5.77 -15.17 -19.94
CA SER A 538 -6.26 -16.55 -19.97
C SER A 538 -6.55 -17.10 -18.57
N GLY A 539 -6.06 -16.47 -17.50
CA GLY A 539 -6.21 -16.96 -16.13
C GLY A 539 -5.30 -18.14 -15.80
N SER A 540 -4.21 -18.29 -16.55
CA SER A 540 -3.25 -19.42 -16.41
C SER A 540 -2.02 -19.04 -15.58
N GLU A 541 -2.04 -17.89 -14.90
CA GLU A 541 -0.95 -17.43 -14.04
C GLU A 541 -0.97 -18.19 -12.71
N VAL A 542 0.16 -18.79 -12.37
CA VAL A 542 0.41 -19.41 -11.06
C VAL A 542 0.76 -18.31 -10.07
N LEU A 543 0.01 -18.21 -8.98
CA LEU A 543 0.29 -17.28 -7.91
C LEU A 543 1.44 -17.79 -7.03
N GLU A 544 2.41 -16.92 -6.78
CA GLU A 544 3.53 -17.15 -5.86
C GLU A 544 3.41 -16.23 -4.65
N SER A 545 3.93 -16.65 -3.49
CA SER A 545 4.05 -15.75 -2.35
C SER A 545 5.17 -14.74 -2.62
N ARG A 546 4.95 -13.49 -2.18
CA ARG A 546 5.92 -12.40 -2.31
C ARG A 546 6.27 -11.77 -0.97
N GLN A 547 6.29 -12.54 0.11
CA GLN A 547 6.52 -12.06 1.49
C GLN A 547 7.92 -11.42 1.64
N PRO A 548 8.08 -10.07 1.52
CA PRO A 548 9.40 -9.42 1.53
C PRO A 548 9.77 -8.91 2.94
N GLU A 549 8.93 -9.17 3.94
CA GLU A 549 8.91 -8.46 5.22
C GLU A 549 8.94 -9.41 6.41
N LEU A 550 9.56 -10.57 6.23
CA LEU A 550 9.56 -11.64 7.21
C LEU A 550 10.22 -11.22 8.53
N ALA A 551 11.41 -10.62 8.47
CA ALA A 551 12.09 -10.02 9.62
C ALA A 551 11.22 -9.04 10.42
N ARG A 552 10.47 -8.16 9.72
CA ARG A 552 9.58 -7.17 10.37
C ARG A 552 8.37 -7.85 11.04
N ALA A 553 7.79 -8.85 10.38
CA ALA A 553 6.69 -9.63 10.95
C ALA A 553 7.12 -10.42 12.20
N ILE A 554 8.30 -11.04 12.15
CA ILE A 554 8.88 -11.81 13.27
C ILE A 554 9.14 -10.87 14.45
N ILE A 555 9.92 -9.81 14.27
CA ILE A 555 10.26 -8.91 15.39
C ILE A 555 9.02 -8.26 16.02
N GLY A 556 8.01 -7.92 15.19
CA GLY A 556 6.74 -7.41 15.66
C GLY A 556 5.94 -8.46 16.45
N GLY A 557 5.93 -9.72 16.00
CA GLY A 557 5.29 -10.82 16.73
C GLY A 557 5.97 -11.09 18.08
N ILE A 558 7.29 -11.03 18.15
CA ILE A 558 8.05 -11.14 19.41
C ILE A 558 7.67 -9.99 20.35
N PHE A 559 7.63 -8.74 19.86
CA PHE A 559 7.24 -7.57 20.65
C PHE A 559 5.83 -7.68 21.20
N ARG A 560 4.93 -8.33 20.47
CA ARG A 560 3.55 -8.57 20.88
C ARG A 560 3.36 -9.81 21.76
N ASN A 561 4.46 -10.48 22.13
CA ASN A 561 4.44 -11.75 22.87
C ASN A 561 3.64 -12.86 22.14
N GLU A 562 3.69 -12.86 20.81
CA GLU A 562 3.09 -13.90 19.95
C GLU A 562 4.06 -15.05 19.68
N PHE A 563 5.38 -14.77 19.71
CA PHE A 563 6.45 -15.73 19.47
C PHE A 563 7.46 -15.72 20.61
N TYR A 564 7.81 -16.91 21.13
CA TYR A 564 8.76 -17.08 22.23
C TYR A 564 9.95 -17.99 21.83
N SER A 565 9.79 -18.79 20.79
CA SER A 565 10.76 -19.76 20.29
C SER A 565 10.80 -19.82 18.77
N THR A 566 11.88 -20.38 18.22
CA THR A 566 12.00 -20.61 16.78
C THR A 566 10.92 -21.55 16.27
N GLU A 567 10.49 -22.51 17.09
CA GLU A 567 9.36 -23.39 16.82
C GLU A 567 8.03 -22.65 16.65
N ASP A 568 7.79 -21.59 17.43
CA ASP A 568 6.59 -20.75 17.29
C ASP A 568 6.58 -20.04 15.93
N VAL A 569 7.73 -19.48 15.53
CA VAL A 569 7.91 -18.82 14.22
C VAL A 569 7.74 -19.81 13.08
N ALA A 570 8.33 -21.00 13.18
CA ALA A 570 8.19 -22.06 12.19
C ALA A 570 6.73 -22.53 12.07
N SER A 571 6.01 -22.68 13.19
CA SER A 571 4.60 -23.02 13.23
C SER A 571 3.73 -21.95 12.57
N TRP A 572 4.03 -20.68 12.84
CA TRP A 572 3.40 -19.54 12.18
C TRP A 572 3.66 -19.53 10.67
N LEU A 573 4.91 -19.74 10.23
CA LEU A 573 5.26 -19.85 8.82
C LEU A 573 4.50 -20.99 8.13
N LYS A 574 4.33 -22.15 8.78
CA LYS A 574 3.54 -23.28 8.22
C LYS A 574 2.08 -22.94 7.94
N SER A 575 1.54 -21.89 8.58
CA SER A 575 0.18 -21.39 8.33
C SER A 575 0.05 -20.40 7.18
N SER A 576 1.16 -20.06 6.52
CA SER A 576 1.23 -19.07 5.44
C SER A 576 1.01 -19.68 4.06
N PHE A 577 0.72 -18.84 3.08
CA PHE A 577 0.70 -19.26 1.68
C PHE A 577 2.13 -19.49 1.16
N LEU A 578 3.12 -18.77 1.72
CA LEU A 578 4.54 -19.03 1.51
C LEU A 578 4.89 -20.51 1.75
N ALA A 579 4.44 -21.12 2.85
CA ALA A 579 4.71 -22.53 3.15
C ALA A 579 4.18 -23.48 2.07
N VAL A 580 2.95 -23.25 1.61
CA VAL A 580 2.33 -24.04 0.52
C VAL A 580 3.15 -23.90 -0.77
N ARG A 581 3.60 -22.68 -1.09
CA ARG A 581 4.40 -22.44 -2.30
C ARG A 581 5.83 -22.97 -2.20
N MET A 582 6.45 -22.94 -1.02
CA MET A 582 7.75 -23.57 -0.77
C MET A 582 7.66 -25.10 -0.98
N LYS A 583 6.55 -25.73 -0.59
CA LYS A 583 6.29 -27.15 -0.85
C LYS A 583 6.03 -27.44 -2.33
N ASN A 584 5.22 -26.62 -3.00
CA ASN A 584 4.78 -26.89 -4.39
C ASN A 584 5.76 -26.39 -5.45
N ALA A 585 6.66 -25.45 -5.11
CA ALA A 585 7.68 -24.88 -6.01
C ALA A 585 9.01 -24.60 -5.27
N PRO A 586 9.65 -25.60 -4.62
CA PRO A 586 10.80 -25.41 -3.73
C PRO A 586 11.98 -24.70 -4.40
N SER A 587 12.28 -25.02 -5.65
CA SER A 587 13.40 -24.43 -6.39
C SER A 587 13.36 -22.89 -6.47
N THR A 588 12.16 -22.30 -6.49
CA THR A 588 11.97 -20.83 -6.53
C THR A 588 12.45 -20.18 -5.24
N TYR A 589 12.18 -20.81 -4.09
CA TYR A 589 12.40 -20.23 -2.76
C TYR A 589 13.75 -20.65 -2.15
N ILE A 590 14.25 -21.84 -2.46
CA ILE A 590 15.57 -22.29 -2.03
C ILE A 590 16.66 -21.41 -2.64
N SER A 591 16.58 -21.16 -3.96
CA SER A 591 17.58 -20.35 -4.67
C SER A 591 17.54 -18.87 -4.28
N SER A 592 16.36 -18.30 -4.04
CA SER A 592 16.22 -16.89 -3.62
C SER A 592 16.73 -16.64 -2.20
N ASN A 593 16.48 -17.58 -1.29
CA ASN A 593 16.77 -17.42 0.13
C ASN A 593 18.10 -18.06 0.55
N LYS A 594 18.85 -18.66 -0.39
CA LYS A 594 20.10 -19.37 -0.12
C LYS A 594 19.97 -20.40 1.01
N LEU A 595 18.82 -21.08 1.07
CA LEU A 595 18.56 -22.06 2.11
C LEU A 595 19.40 -23.30 1.83
N ASP A 596 20.25 -23.68 2.79
CA ASP A 596 21.07 -24.89 2.70
C ASP A 596 20.22 -26.08 3.14
N ILE A 597 19.64 -26.80 2.18
CA ILE A 597 18.62 -27.82 2.49
C ILE A 597 18.88 -29.13 1.74
N THR A 598 19.03 -30.20 2.53
CA THR A 598 18.87 -31.60 2.11
C THR A 598 17.40 -31.92 1.86
N ALA A 599 17.09 -32.88 0.98
CA ALA A 599 15.73 -33.12 0.45
C ALA A 599 14.60 -33.37 1.49
N ASP A 600 14.93 -33.63 2.77
CA ASP A 600 13.99 -33.99 3.85
C ASP A 600 13.82 -32.91 4.95
N SER A 601 14.45 -31.73 4.84
CA SER A 601 14.39 -30.72 5.92
C SER A 601 13.11 -29.85 5.86
N ASP A 602 12.56 -29.54 7.04
CA ASP A 602 11.42 -28.65 7.20
C ASP A 602 11.77 -27.23 6.76
N LEU A 603 11.41 -26.89 5.51
CA LEU A 603 11.72 -25.62 4.87
C LEU A 603 11.31 -24.40 5.71
N CYS A 604 10.19 -24.49 6.44
CA CYS A 604 9.70 -23.40 7.28
C CYS A 604 10.57 -23.23 8.53
N LYS A 605 11.05 -24.34 9.11
CA LYS A 605 11.98 -24.30 10.24
C LYS A 605 13.33 -23.70 9.83
N GLY A 606 13.90 -24.15 8.70
CA GLY A 606 15.15 -23.59 8.20
C GLY A 606 15.06 -22.09 7.88
N LEU A 607 13.93 -21.64 7.33
CA LEU A 607 13.69 -20.21 7.09
C LEU A 607 13.55 -19.42 8.40
N ALA A 608 12.85 -19.96 9.41
CA ALA A 608 12.74 -19.33 10.73
C ALA A 608 14.12 -19.19 11.41
N GLU A 609 14.93 -20.25 11.40
CA GLU A 609 16.29 -20.25 11.95
C GLU A 609 17.18 -19.21 11.27
N MET A 610 17.12 -19.13 9.93
CA MET A 610 17.88 -18.13 9.16
C MET A 610 17.50 -16.69 9.54
N GLU A 611 16.21 -16.38 9.62
CA GLU A 611 15.72 -15.03 9.95
C GLU A 611 16.03 -14.64 11.40
N ILE A 612 15.85 -15.58 12.34
CA ILE A 612 16.19 -15.36 13.75
C ILE A 612 17.70 -15.15 13.91
N SER A 613 18.53 -15.95 13.24
CA SER A 613 19.99 -15.76 13.22
C SER A 613 20.35 -14.39 12.67
N GLN A 614 19.74 -13.98 11.55
CA GLN A 614 20.01 -12.67 10.96
C GLN A 614 19.60 -11.52 11.90
N LEU A 615 18.45 -11.60 12.56
CA LEU A 615 18.02 -10.60 13.54
C LEU A 615 18.98 -10.54 14.75
N SER A 616 19.50 -11.69 15.19
CA SER A 616 20.53 -11.77 16.23
C SER A 616 21.86 -11.16 15.80
N ASP A 617 22.30 -11.40 14.56
CA ASP A 617 23.56 -10.85 14.01
C ASP A 617 23.56 -9.31 13.97
N TYR A 618 22.38 -8.70 13.88
CA TYR A 618 22.17 -7.25 13.96
C TYR A 618 21.84 -6.74 15.36
N PHE A 619 22.06 -7.56 16.41
CA PHE A 619 21.83 -7.22 17.82
C PHE A 619 20.39 -6.77 18.15
N LEU A 620 19.40 -7.27 17.40
CA LEU A 620 17.98 -7.01 17.67
C LEU A 620 17.38 -8.07 18.59
N LEU A 621 18.01 -9.25 18.68
CA LEU A 621 17.59 -10.37 19.51
C LEU A 621 18.76 -10.86 20.37
N GLU A 622 18.43 -11.28 21.58
CA GLU A 622 19.30 -12.10 22.43
C GLU A 622 18.80 -13.54 22.41
N LEU A 623 19.66 -14.46 21.98
CA LEU A 623 19.36 -15.88 21.94
C LEU A 623 19.71 -16.52 23.29
N SER A 624 18.81 -17.37 23.79
CA SER A 624 19.07 -18.20 24.97
C SER A 624 19.51 -19.61 24.56
N ASN A 625 20.10 -20.35 25.51
CA ASN A 625 20.54 -21.73 25.29
C ASN A 625 19.41 -22.73 24.96
N ASN A 626 18.13 -22.34 25.14
CA ASN A 626 16.96 -23.21 24.98
C ASN A 626 16.18 -22.95 23.67
N ASN A 627 16.80 -22.39 22.62
CA ASN A 627 16.10 -21.95 21.38
C ASN A 627 14.99 -20.91 21.61
N THR A 628 15.01 -20.20 22.74
CA THR A 628 14.15 -19.05 22.98
C THR A 628 14.93 -17.77 22.72
N PHE A 629 14.20 -16.69 22.46
CA PHE A 629 14.79 -15.38 22.19
C PHE A 629 14.02 -14.28 22.92
N ALA A 630 14.71 -13.18 23.17
CA ALA A 630 14.12 -11.94 23.66
C ALA A 630 14.60 -10.74 22.84
N LEU A 631 13.77 -9.70 22.77
CA LEU A 631 14.18 -8.46 22.13
C LEU A 631 15.19 -7.72 22.99
N THR A 632 16.29 -7.28 22.36
CA THR A 632 17.15 -6.24 22.94
C THR A 632 16.38 -4.91 23.02
N ASP A 633 16.92 -3.94 23.74
CA ASP A 633 16.34 -2.60 23.81
C ASP A 633 16.23 -1.94 22.42
N SER A 634 17.26 -2.08 21.58
CA SER A 634 17.20 -1.67 20.16
C SER A 634 16.12 -2.45 19.39
N GLY A 635 16.01 -3.76 19.63
CA GLY A 635 14.95 -4.60 19.06
C GLY A 635 13.55 -4.14 19.42
N LYS A 636 13.31 -3.75 20.68
CA LYS A 636 12.04 -3.19 21.15
C LYS A 636 11.72 -1.88 20.45
N CYS A 637 12.68 -0.95 20.32
CA CYS A 637 12.49 0.30 19.59
C CYS A 637 12.09 0.06 18.13
N VAL A 638 12.86 -0.79 17.44
CA VAL A 638 12.62 -1.13 16.03
C VAL A 638 11.24 -1.73 15.82
N ALA A 639 10.85 -2.69 16.68
CA ALA A 639 9.56 -3.37 16.59
C ALA A 639 8.39 -2.41 16.89
N LYS A 640 8.51 -1.62 17.96
CA LYS A 640 7.48 -0.66 18.39
C LYS A 640 7.17 0.38 17.32
N HIS A 641 8.20 0.89 16.66
CA HIS A 641 8.07 1.92 15.62
C HIS A 641 7.95 1.35 14.20
N ARG A 642 7.89 0.02 14.03
CA ARG A 642 7.60 -0.65 12.75
C ARG A 642 8.57 -0.31 11.61
N VAL A 643 9.78 0.10 11.94
CA VAL A 643 10.83 0.44 10.96
C VAL A 643 11.50 -0.83 10.43
N HIS A 644 12.14 -0.74 9.26
CA HIS A 644 12.80 -1.88 8.64
C HIS A 644 13.91 -2.41 9.58
N PRO A 645 13.86 -3.68 10.05
CA PRO A 645 14.70 -4.10 11.17
C PRO A 645 16.20 -3.99 10.89
N ILE A 646 16.65 -4.65 9.83
CA ILE A 646 18.08 -4.74 9.50
C ILE A 646 18.66 -3.37 9.09
N ARG A 647 17.95 -2.63 8.25
CA ARG A 647 18.39 -1.29 7.80
C ARG A 647 18.44 -0.30 8.96
N MET A 648 17.46 -0.33 9.86
CA MET A 648 17.49 0.54 11.04
C MET A 648 18.61 0.12 12.00
N ALA A 649 18.81 -1.17 12.26
CA ALA A 649 19.89 -1.63 13.12
C ALA A 649 21.27 -1.14 12.64
N LYS A 650 21.54 -1.20 11.33
CA LYS A 650 22.76 -0.64 10.74
C LYS A 650 22.90 0.85 10.99
N LEU A 651 21.81 1.61 10.81
CA LEU A 651 21.83 3.05 11.07
C LEU A 651 22.10 3.33 12.55
N LEU A 652 21.39 2.67 13.47
CA LEU A 652 21.59 2.85 14.91
C LEU A 652 23.03 2.52 15.34
N ALA A 653 23.66 1.50 14.73
CA ALA A 653 25.05 1.15 15.00
C ALA A 653 26.07 2.18 14.48
N GLU A 654 25.72 2.96 13.44
CA GLU A 654 26.58 4.00 12.85
C GLU A 654 26.35 5.39 13.45
N ILE A 655 25.25 5.59 14.19
CA ILE A 655 24.90 6.87 14.80
C ILE A 655 25.90 7.18 15.95
N PRO A 656 26.58 8.33 15.93
CA PRO A 656 27.48 8.73 16.99
C PRO A 656 26.72 9.14 18.26
N ALA A 657 27.38 9.01 19.41
CA ALA A 657 26.93 9.61 20.66
C ALA A 657 26.95 11.16 20.57
N ASN A 658 26.03 11.81 21.27
CA ASN A 658 25.80 13.26 21.25
C ASN A 658 25.67 13.81 19.82
N PRO A 659 24.75 13.26 18.99
CA PRO A 659 24.63 13.69 17.61
C PRO A 659 24.14 15.14 17.51
N THR A 660 24.46 15.78 16.41
CA THR A 660 23.85 17.06 16.03
C THR A 660 22.48 16.85 15.37
N TYR A 661 21.62 17.87 15.38
CA TYR A 661 20.36 17.86 14.64
C TYR A 661 20.55 17.43 13.16
N ARG A 662 21.59 17.97 12.51
CA ARG A 662 21.94 17.62 11.12
C ARG A 662 22.19 16.13 10.95
N GLN A 663 23.00 15.53 11.82
CA GLN A 663 23.33 14.11 11.74
C GLN A 663 22.07 13.26 11.89
N ILE A 664 21.22 13.53 12.89
CA ILE A 664 19.96 12.78 13.06
C ILE A 664 19.10 12.88 11.79
N LEU A 665 18.98 14.06 11.19
CA LEU A 665 18.24 14.25 9.95
C LEU A 665 18.85 13.48 8.76
N GLU A 666 20.18 13.41 8.67
CA GLU A 666 20.88 12.61 7.65
C GLU A 666 20.66 11.09 7.85
N PHE A 667 20.62 10.60 9.10
CA PHE A 667 20.32 9.21 9.43
C PHE A 667 18.87 8.86 9.13
N ILE A 668 17.91 9.70 9.52
CA ILE A 668 16.51 9.56 9.12
C ILE A 668 16.42 9.47 7.60
N SER A 669 17.04 10.39 6.87
CA SER A 669 17.00 10.42 5.40
C SER A 669 17.62 9.18 4.73
N SER A 670 18.44 8.41 5.46
CA SER A 670 19.07 7.17 5.00
C SER A 670 18.23 5.92 5.30
N SER A 671 17.06 6.07 5.93
CA SER A 671 16.20 4.97 6.33
C SER A 671 15.69 4.16 5.14
N GLY A 672 15.50 2.85 5.38
CA GLY A 672 14.95 1.91 4.42
C GLY A 672 13.53 2.23 3.96
N GLU A 673 12.78 3.04 4.73
CA GLU A 673 11.39 3.39 4.42
C GLU A 673 11.25 4.23 3.14
N PHE A 674 12.33 4.86 2.67
CA PHE A 674 12.31 5.75 1.52
C PHE A 674 12.62 5.07 0.18
N GLU A 675 12.79 3.75 0.16
CA GLU A 675 13.23 3.00 -1.04
C GLU A 675 12.34 3.24 -2.26
N ASP A 676 11.03 3.42 -2.06
CA ASP A 676 10.07 3.66 -3.15
C ASP A 676 10.09 5.10 -3.70
N LEU A 677 10.76 6.05 -3.03
CA LEU A 677 10.86 7.47 -3.41
C LEU A 677 12.06 7.79 -4.30
N GLN A 678 12.39 6.91 -5.23
CA GLN A 678 13.51 7.03 -6.17
C GLN A 678 13.57 8.37 -6.92
N ILE A 679 14.78 8.82 -7.29
CA ILE A 679 14.95 10.04 -8.09
C ILE A 679 14.52 9.79 -9.53
N THR A 680 13.60 10.64 -10.02
CA THR A 680 12.98 10.45 -11.33
C THR A 680 13.55 11.40 -12.39
N ILE A 681 13.28 11.12 -13.68
CA ILE A 681 13.86 11.88 -14.79
C ILE A 681 13.39 13.34 -14.75
N GLY A 682 14.33 14.27 -14.61
CA GLY A 682 14.08 15.72 -14.56
C GLY A 682 14.01 16.30 -13.15
N GLN A 683 13.81 15.48 -12.11
CA GLN A 683 13.77 15.93 -10.71
C GLN A 683 15.11 16.48 -10.22
N LYS A 684 16.24 15.94 -10.69
CA LYS A 684 17.59 16.36 -10.26
C LYS A 684 17.81 17.87 -10.38
N SER A 685 17.34 18.50 -11.46
CA SER A 685 17.51 19.95 -11.66
C SER A 685 16.79 20.77 -10.59
N ILE A 686 15.57 20.37 -10.23
CA ILE A 686 14.74 21.02 -9.22
C ILE A 686 15.33 20.78 -7.84
N LEU A 687 15.70 19.54 -7.51
CA LEU A 687 16.32 19.21 -6.23
C LEU A 687 17.62 20.01 -6.00
N ASN A 688 18.47 20.13 -7.03
CA ASN A 688 19.67 20.96 -6.94
C ASN A 688 19.35 22.47 -6.81
N SER A 689 18.23 22.94 -7.34
CA SER A 689 17.76 24.32 -7.13
C SER A 689 17.23 24.52 -5.70
N MET A 690 16.43 23.57 -5.20
CA MET A 690 15.89 23.57 -3.84
C MET A 690 17.02 23.51 -2.80
N ALA A 691 18.02 22.66 -3.02
CA ALA A 691 19.20 22.55 -2.17
C ALA A 691 19.91 23.89 -1.95
N LYS A 692 19.89 24.79 -2.94
CA LYS A 692 20.48 26.12 -2.87
C LYS A 692 19.58 27.18 -2.23
N SER A 693 18.28 26.94 -2.10
CA SER A 693 17.31 27.90 -1.56
C SER A 693 17.54 28.18 -0.08
N GLN A 694 17.09 29.32 0.42
CA GLN A 694 17.17 29.69 1.84
C GLN A 694 16.42 28.72 2.78
N TYR A 695 15.45 27.96 2.24
CA TYR A 695 14.60 27.02 2.97
C TYR A 695 15.28 25.69 3.30
N VAL A 696 16.50 25.46 2.81
CA VAL A 696 17.31 24.30 3.16
C VAL A 696 18.48 24.80 4.01
N GLN A 697 18.37 24.62 5.32
CA GLN A 697 19.37 25.08 6.29
C GLN A 697 20.70 24.34 6.10
N PHE A 698 20.66 23.00 6.03
CA PHE A 698 21.82 22.15 5.89
C PHE A 698 22.10 21.83 4.43
N LYS A 699 23.14 22.47 3.89
CA LYS A 699 23.55 22.29 2.49
C LYS A 699 24.27 20.97 2.26
N LEU A 700 24.03 20.39 1.08
CA LEU A 700 24.84 19.30 0.54
C LEU A 700 26.17 19.85 0.01
N ALA A 701 27.27 19.13 0.26
CA ALA A 701 28.58 19.45 -0.30
C ALA A 701 28.68 19.10 -1.80
N HIS A 702 27.81 18.20 -2.27
CA HIS A 702 27.77 17.69 -3.63
C HIS A 702 26.41 17.93 -4.28
N LYS A 703 26.30 17.59 -5.56
CA LYS A 703 25.03 17.61 -6.28
C LYS A 703 24.21 16.38 -5.93
N VAL A 704 22.89 16.54 -5.92
CA VAL A 704 21.94 15.46 -5.63
C VAL A 704 22.15 14.25 -6.54
N ASP A 705 22.53 13.13 -5.94
CA ASP A 705 22.79 11.87 -6.65
C ASP A 705 22.02 10.67 -6.11
N SER A 706 21.64 10.69 -4.83
CA SER A 706 21.09 9.54 -4.11
C SER A 706 19.68 9.79 -3.57
N VAL A 707 18.96 8.71 -3.22
CA VAL A 707 17.65 8.83 -2.55
C VAL A 707 17.80 9.56 -1.22
N LYS A 708 18.87 9.28 -0.46
CA LYS A 708 19.22 10.00 0.77
C LYS A 708 19.25 11.51 0.56
N ASP A 709 19.97 11.99 -0.46
CA ASP A 709 20.06 13.43 -0.76
C ASP A 709 18.69 14.04 -1.07
N LYS A 710 17.87 13.31 -1.85
CA LYS A 710 16.50 13.74 -2.17
C LYS A 710 15.68 13.90 -0.90
N ILE A 711 15.65 12.88 -0.04
CA ILE A 711 14.88 12.92 1.21
C ILE A 711 15.39 14.01 2.14
N PHE A 712 16.70 14.15 2.29
CA PHE A 712 17.33 15.17 3.12
C PHE A 712 16.93 16.59 2.71
N ILE A 713 16.83 16.86 1.41
CA ILE A 713 16.34 18.14 0.89
C ILE A 713 14.83 18.27 1.09
N LEU A 714 14.06 17.23 0.78
CA LEU A 714 12.60 17.28 0.84
C LEU A 714 12.08 17.46 2.26
N LEU A 715 12.71 16.84 3.27
CA LEU A 715 12.33 17.04 4.67
C LEU A 715 12.54 18.49 5.11
N GLN A 716 13.74 19.04 4.86
CA GLN A 716 14.04 20.43 5.21
C GLN A 716 13.11 21.42 4.50
N TYR A 717 12.93 21.26 3.19
CA TYR A 717 12.10 22.15 2.40
C TYR A 717 10.61 22.02 2.76
N GLY A 718 10.13 20.79 2.96
CA GLY A 718 8.73 20.51 3.27
C GLY A 718 8.30 21.10 4.61
N LEU A 719 9.18 21.07 5.61
CA LEU A 719 8.95 21.66 6.92
C LEU A 719 8.95 23.21 6.90
N GLN A 720 9.35 23.86 5.81
CA GLN A 720 9.19 25.32 5.67
C GLN A 720 7.83 25.71 5.08
N CYS A 721 7.00 24.73 4.69
CA CYS A 721 5.68 24.93 4.06
C CYS A 721 5.69 25.89 2.86
N GLN A 722 6.80 25.92 2.11
CA GLN A 722 6.98 26.80 0.96
C GLN A 722 6.49 26.16 -0.34
N PRO A 723 5.97 26.96 -1.29
CA PRO A 723 5.60 26.43 -2.60
C PRO A 723 6.83 25.90 -3.34
N LEU A 724 6.66 24.80 -4.08
CA LEU A 724 7.73 24.24 -4.89
C LEU A 724 8.09 25.16 -6.07
N PRO A 725 9.36 25.17 -6.53
CA PRO A 725 9.75 25.90 -7.72
C PRO A 725 8.91 25.52 -8.93
N SER A 726 8.50 26.52 -9.72
CA SER A 726 7.66 26.33 -10.91
C SER A 726 8.29 25.35 -11.88
N SER A 727 7.65 24.19 -12.06
CA SER A 727 8.13 23.13 -12.94
C SER A 727 7.02 22.16 -13.31
N LYS A 728 7.12 21.56 -14.49
CA LYS A 728 6.23 20.46 -14.92
C LYS A 728 6.29 19.23 -14.02
N TYR A 729 7.29 19.12 -13.15
CA TYR A 729 7.44 18.02 -12.18
C TYR A 729 7.02 18.39 -10.75
N ALA A 730 6.57 19.63 -10.51
CA ALA A 730 6.27 20.13 -9.16
C ALA A 730 5.19 19.29 -8.44
N ALA A 731 4.12 18.88 -9.13
CA ALA A 731 3.07 18.06 -8.54
C ALA A 731 3.58 16.69 -8.05
N GLY A 732 4.43 16.03 -8.84
CA GLY A 732 5.05 14.76 -8.43
C GLY A 732 6.02 14.95 -7.25
N MET A 733 6.79 16.05 -7.26
CA MET A 733 7.68 16.37 -6.15
C MET A 733 6.91 16.69 -4.86
N SER A 734 5.74 17.34 -4.96
CA SER A 734 4.88 17.62 -3.80
C SER A 734 4.39 16.32 -3.16
N LEU A 735 4.02 15.33 -3.97
CA LEU A 735 3.62 14.01 -3.48
C LEU A 735 4.80 13.30 -2.79
N ASP A 736 5.98 13.34 -3.41
CA ASP A 736 7.20 12.76 -2.82
C ASP A 736 7.55 13.43 -1.49
N MET A 737 7.41 14.76 -1.40
CA MET A 737 7.68 15.56 -0.21
C MET A 737 6.73 15.22 0.94
N ASN A 738 5.42 15.21 0.68
CA ASN A 738 4.41 14.85 1.68
C ASN A 738 4.62 13.42 2.18
N ARG A 739 4.93 12.49 1.28
CA ARG A 739 5.26 11.10 1.65
C ARG A 739 6.55 11.01 2.45
N ALA A 740 7.57 11.78 2.12
CA ALA A 740 8.82 11.79 2.87
C ALA A 740 8.59 12.25 4.33
N VAL A 741 7.83 13.32 4.54
CA VAL A 741 7.48 13.81 5.89
C VAL A 741 6.69 12.75 6.67
N GLN A 742 5.74 12.07 6.04
CA GLN A 742 4.97 10.99 6.67
C GLN A 742 5.86 9.80 7.08
N LEU A 743 6.65 9.28 6.14
CA LEU A 743 7.51 8.11 6.35
C LEU A 743 8.65 8.37 7.33
N ALA A 744 9.05 9.64 7.54
CA ALA A 744 10.12 10.02 8.46
C ALA A 744 9.72 9.90 9.95
N ARG A 745 8.42 9.91 10.27
CA ARG A 745 7.92 9.94 11.66
C ARG A 745 8.38 8.72 12.48
N ASN A 746 8.20 7.52 11.93
CA ASN A 746 8.54 6.27 12.60
C ASN A 746 10.06 6.10 12.80
N PRO A 747 10.93 6.35 11.80
CA PRO A 747 12.38 6.44 11.98
C PRO A 747 12.80 7.46 13.05
N ALA A 748 12.23 8.66 13.05
CA ALA A 748 12.57 9.70 14.01
C ALA A 748 12.22 9.27 15.45
N MET A 749 11.02 8.72 15.66
CA MET A 749 10.60 8.21 16.97
C MET A 749 11.44 7.01 17.44
N CYS A 750 11.84 6.13 16.51
CA CYS A 750 12.75 5.02 16.82
C CYS A 750 14.11 5.51 17.31
N ILE A 751 14.69 6.52 16.64
CA ILE A 751 15.97 7.12 17.05
C ILE A 751 15.83 7.84 18.39
N CYS A 752 14.72 8.54 18.63
CA CYS A 752 14.45 9.21 19.89
C CYS A 752 14.38 8.24 21.08
N GLU A 753 13.65 7.13 20.91
CA GLU A 753 13.54 6.11 21.96
C GLU A 753 14.87 5.37 22.16
N TYR A 754 15.62 5.12 21.09
CA TYR A 754 16.96 4.56 21.18
C TYR A 754 17.89 5.43 22.04
N PHE A 755 17.96 6.74 21.79
CA PHE A 755 18.77 7.65 22.61
C PHE A 755 18.29 7.79 24.04
N THR A 756 16.97 7.67 24.26
CA THR A 756 16.41 7.62 25.62
C THR A 756 16.97 6.43 26.39
N LEU A 757 17.09 5.27 25.75
CA LEU A 757 17.66 4.06 26.36
C LEU A 757 19.18 4.16 26.54
N GLN A 758 19.88 4.88 25.66
CA GLN A 758 21.31 5.16 25.81
C GLN A 758 21.64 6.25 26.85
N ASN A 759 20.61 6.92 27.41
CA ASN A 759 20.77 8.13 28.25
C ASN A 759 21.55 9.26 27.55
N ASP A 760 21.44 9.36 26.22
CA ASP A 760 22.05 10.43 25.42
C ASP A 760 21.08 11.61 25.34
N PHE A 761 21.23 12.56 26.26
CA PHE A 761 20.34 13.70 26.40
C PHE A 761 20.28 14.56 25.13
N GLN A 762 21.43 14.81 24.50
CA GLN A 762 21.50 15.62 23.29
C GLN A 762 20.80 14.91 22.13
N GLY A 763 21.03 13.61 21.98
CA GLY A 763 20.34 12.77 21.00
C GLY A 763 18.82 12.79 21.20
N VAL A 764 18.34 12.69 22.44
CA VAL A 764 16.91 12.78 22.78
C VAL A 764 16.34 14.14 22.41
N ILE A 765 16.97 15.25 22.81
CA ILE A 765 16.46 16.59 22.50
C ILE A 765 16.30 16.80 20.99
N TYR A 766 17.35 16.52 20.21
CA TYR A 766 17.32 16.82 18.78
C TYR A 766 16.39 15.87 18.01
N SER A 767 16.34 14.59 18.38
CA SER A 767 15.39 13.65 17.77
C SER A 767 13.95 14.00 18.13
N LEU A 768 13.66 14.36 19.39
CA LEU A 768 12.34 14.80 19.83
C LEU A 768 11.91 16.08 19.10
N LYS A 769 12.82 17.03 18.92
CA LYS A 769 12.59 18.23 18.10
C LYS A 769 12.15 17.85 16.68
N ILE A 770 12.89 16.96 16.01
CA ILE A 770 12.54 16.49 14.66
C ILE A 770 11.17 15.81 14.66
N CYS A 771 10.88 14.96 15.66
CA CYS A 771 9.57 14.32 15.80
C CYS A 771 8.42 15.34 15.89
N ARG A 772 8.61 16.41 16.67
CA ARG A 772 7.63 17.51 16.80
C ARG A 772 7.41 18.22 15.47
N GLU A 773 8.49 18.56 14.75
CA GLU A 773 8.41 19.23 13.45
C GLU A 773 7.70 18.35 12.41
N LEU A 774 8.01 17.05 12.37
CA LEU A 774 7.35 16.09 11.46
C LEU A 774 5.88 15.86 11.80
N HIS A 775 5.52 15.94 13.08
CA HIS A 775 4.13 15.84 13.52
C HIS A 775 3.34 17.10 13.13
N ALA A 776 3.87 18.28 13.46
CA ALA A 776 3.29 19.58 13.12
C ALA A 776 3.27 19.85 11.60
N GLY A 777 4.18 19.24 10.84
CA GLY A 777 4.35 19.47 9.41
C GLY A 777 5.11 20.77 9.09
N CYS A 778 5.69 21.42 10.11
CA CYS A 778 6.43 22.67 9.99
C CYS A 778 7.63 22.69 10.95
N SER A 779 8.70 23.41 10.61
CA SER A 779 9.90 23.55 11.43
C SER A 779 9.69 24.57 12.55
N GLU A 780 10.27 24.31 13.72
CA GLU A 780 10.27 25.25 14.84
C GLU A 780 11.03 26.54 14.49
N ASN A 781 10.56 27.68 14.98
CA ASN A 781 11.11 29.01 14.71
C ASN A 781 11.08 29.44 13.22
N SER A 782 10.32 28.76 12.38
CA SER A 782 10.06 29.17 10.99
C SER A 782 8.83 30.08 10.89
N PRO A 783 8.71 30.91 9.83
CA PRO A 783 7.46 31.61 9.52
C PRO A 783 6.27 30.67 9.33
N ALA A 784 6.50 29.38 9.10
CA ALA A 784 5.47 28.38 8.92
C ALA A 784 4.93 27.80 10.24
N VAL A 785 5.55 28.05 11.39
CA VAL A 785 5.16 27.47 12.70
C VAL A 785 3.67 27.63 12.97
N LEU A 786 3.10 28.80 12.69
CA LEU A 786 1.70 29.09 12.99
C LEU A 786 0.71 28.41 12.03
N GLN A 787 1.17 27.86 10.90
CA GLN A 787 0.34 27.10 9.97
C GLN A 787 -0.12 25.75 10.57
N GLN A 788 0.44 25.33 11.70
CA GLN A 788 -0.07 24.18 12.48
C GLN A 788 -1.49 24.42 13.03
N ILE A 789 -1.93 25.69 13.10
CA ILE A 789 -3.26 26.06 13.56
C ILE A 789 -4.20 26.12 12.35
N ASN A 790 -5.27 25.33 12.41
CA ASN A 790 -6.30 25.31 11.37
C ASN A 790 -6.84 26.72 11.12
N GLY A 791 -6.81 27.15 9.86
CA GLY A 791 -7.27 28.48 9.43
C GLY A 791 -6.16 29.51 9.22
N ILE A 792 -4.93 29.26 9.69
CA ILE A 792 -3.77 30.12 9.41
C ILE A 792 -3.10 29.67 8.10
N GLY A 793 -3.31 30.42 7.03
CA GLY A 793 -2.63 30.19 5.75
C GLY A 793 -1.21 30.78 5.70
N PRO A 794 -0.40 30.44 4.66
CA PRO A 794 1.01 30.84 4.57
C PRO A 794 1.25 32.34 4.69
N ARG A 795 0.43 33.14 4.00
CA ARG A 795 0.52 34.60 4.00
C ARG A 795 0.24 35.22 5.38
N TYR A 796 -0.68 34.62 6.13
CA TYR A 796 -1.02 35.11 7.46
C TYR A 796 0.06 34.72 8.47
N ALA A 797 0.61 33.51 8.35
CA ALA A 797 1.74 33.07 9.16
C ALA A 797 2.98 33.96 8.94
N GLU A 798 3.29 34.33 7.69
CA GLU A 798 4.37 35.29 7.39
C GLU A 798 4.14 36.67 8.04
N LEU A 799 2.93 37.21 7.95
CA LEU A 799 2.60 38.51 8.55
C LEU A 799 2.73 38.49 10.09
N LEU A 800 2.30 37.41 10.73
CA LEU A 800 2.45 37.23 12.18
C LEU A 800 3.92 37.12 12.57
N TYR A 801 4.71 36.39 11.79
CA TYR A 801 6.14 36.26 11.98
C TYR A 801 6.88 37.61 11.83
N GLU A 802 6.53 38.41 10.82
CA GLU A 802 7.06 39.78 10.63
C GLU A 802 6.73 40.72 11.81
N LYS A 803 5.64 40.46 12.53
CA LYS A 803 5.26 41.16 13.76
C LYS A 803 5.92 40.61 15.03
N GLY A 804 6.85 39.64 14.89
CA GLY A 804 7.56 39.03 16.00
C GLY A 804 6.81 37.90 16.71
N ILE A 805 5.67 37.44 16.16
CA ILE A 805 4.91 36.30 16.68
C ILE A 805 5.44 35.03 16.02
N THR A 806 6.34 34.33 16.71
CA THR A 806 7.10 33.19 16.18
C THR A 806 6.64 31.83 16.74
N ASN A 807 5.75 31.82 17.73
CA ASN A 807 5.23 30.60 18.34
C ASN A 807 3.75 30.73 18.78
N VAL A 808 3.13 29.58 19.06
CA VAL A 808 1.71 29.48 19.43
C VAL A 808 1.38 30.17 20.76
N LEU A 809 2.34 30.22 21.70
CA LEU A 809 2.13 30.86 23.01
C LEU A 809 2.02 32.38 22.85
N GLN A 810 2.90 33.00 22.07
CA GLN A 810 2.83 34.43 21.75
C GLN A 810 1.52 34.77 21.03
N LEU A 811 1.06 33.93 20.10
CA LEU A 811 -0.23 34.13 19.43
C LEU A 811 -1.41 34.04 20.41
N ARG A 812 -1.33 33.16 21.41
CA ARG A 812 -2.36 33.01 22.45
C ARG A 812 -2.45 34.24 23.37
N GLU A 813 -1.34 34.94 23.59
CA GLU A 813 -1.29 36.15 24.40
C GLU A 813 -1.86 37.38 23.69
N MET A 814 -2.02 37.32 22.36
CA MET A 814 -2.64 38.40 21.59
C MET A 814 -4.13 38.55 21.93
N SER A 815 -4.57 39.80 22.06
CA SER A 815 -5.99 40.10 22.19
C SER A 815 -6.75 39.80 20.89
N ALA A 816 -8.04 39.51 20.99
CA ALA A 816 -8.90 39.29 19.83
C ALA A 816 -8.81 40.45 18.81
N ARG A 817 -8.68 41.69 19.29
CA ARG A 817 -8.50 42.88 18.44
C ARG A 817 -7.16 42.91 17.72
N GLU A 818 -6.08 42.46 18.34
CA GLU A 818 -4.75 42.40 17.70
C GLU A 818 -4.69 41.32 16.63
N ILE A 819 -5.34 40.18 16.87
CA ILE A 819 -5.52 39.11 15.89
C ILE A 819 -6.40 39.61 14.72
N GLU A 820 -7.50 40.32 15.00
CA GLU A 820 -8.35 40.95 13.99
C GLU A 820 -7.60 42.00 13.16
N TYR A 821 -6.79 42.85 13.79
CA TYR A 821 -6.03 43.91 13.11
C TYR A 821 -4.89 43.35 12.26
N ALA A 822 -4.33 42.20 12.64
CA ALA A 822 -3.43 41.43 11.78
C ALA A 822 -4.17 40.81 10.57
N ASN A 823 -5.49 40.68 10.62
CA ASN A 823 -6.28 39.92 9.66
C ASN A 823 -7.29 40.75 8.82
N ALA A 824 -7.16 42.09 8.78
CA ALA A 824 -8.13 42.99 8.14
C ALA A 824 -8.42 42.74 6.63
N ALA A 825 -7.73 41.79 5.98
CA ALA A 825 -7.95 41.38 4.60
C ALA A 825 -8.67 40.03 4.40
N TYR A 826 -8.90 39.21 5.44
CA TYR A 826 -9.48 37.85 5.33
C TYR A 826 -10.48 37.56 6.46
N TYR A 827 -11.63 38.25 6.43
CA TYR A 827 -12.63 38.24 7.51
C TYR A 827 -13.48 36.95 7.61
N GLU A 828 -13.58 36.12 6.56
CA GLU A 828 -14.58 35.03 6.54
C GLU A 828 -14.14 33.69 7.17
N THR A 829 -12.87 33.51 7.57
CA THR A 829 -12.34 32.19 7.99
C THR A 829 -12.03 32.02 9.48
N CYS A 830 -12.14 33.06 10.31
CA CYS A 830 -11.56 33.05 11.66
C CYS A 830 -12.54 32.81 12.82
N ALA A 831 -13.84 32.69 12.57
CA ALA A 831 -14.82 32.40 13.63
C ALA A 831 -14.63 31.02 14.30
N GLY A 832 -13.79 30.15 13.73
CA GLY A 832 -13.42 28.85 14.31
C GLY A 832 -12.12 28.82 15.12
N LEU A 833 -11.35 29.93 15.20
CA LEU A 833 -10.06 29.99 15.91
C LEU A 833 -10.19 30.06 17.44
N CYS A 834 -11.40 30.26 17.96
CA CYS A 834 -11.67 30.39 19.40
C CYS A 834 -11.97 29.06 20.12
N ASN A 835 -11.61 27.91 19.54
CA ASN A 835 -11.53 26.67 20.32
C ASN A 835 -10.15 26.59 20.99
N PRO A 836 -10.08 26.31 22.30
CA PRO A 836 -8.83 26.39 23.03
C PRO A 836 -7.83 25.36 22.49
N VAL A 837 -6.65 25.84 22.09
CA VAL A 837 -5.45 25.00 22.10
C VAL A 837 -5.27 24.56 23.55
N GLU A 838 -5.40 23.26 23.82
CA GLU A 838 -5.23 22.70 25.17
C GLU A 838 -3.80 22.97 25.67
N GLY A 839 -3.66 24.01 26.48
CA GLY A 839 -2.46 24.22 27.28
C GLY A 839 -2.48 23.26 28.45
N THR A 840 -1.54 22.33 28.49
CA THR A 840 -1.28 21.52 29.69
C THR A 840 -0.28 22.22 30.59
N THR A 841 -0.59 22.42 31.87
CA THR A 841 0.43 22.79 32.85
C THR A 841 0.96 21.52 33.52
N VAL A 842 2.27 21.30 33.45
CA VAL A 842 2.95 20.22 34.17
C VAL A 842 3.54 20.78 35.45
N THR A 843 3.11 20.26 36.59
CA THR A 843 3.66 20.61 37.91
C THR A 843 4.55 19.47 38.40
N LEU A 844 5.81 19.80 38.70
CA LEU A 844 6.78 18.89 39.29
C LEU A 844 6.80 19.11 40.81
N GLU A 845 6.30 18.15 41.57
CA GLU A 845 6.43 18.17 43.03
C GLU A 845 7.65 17.33 43.43
N VAL A 846 8.77 18.00 43.66
CA VAL A 846 9.97 17.37 44.23
C VAL A 846 9.79 17.35 45.74
N ALA A 847 9.55 16.16 46.32
CA ALA A 847 9.53 16.00 47.77
C ALA A 847 10.84 16.53 48.39
N PRO A 848 10.82 17.18 49.57
CA PRO A 848 12.01 17.77 50.16
C PRO A 848 13.09 16.71 50.38
N LEU A 849 14.16 16.79 49.58
CA LEU A 849 15.30 15.87 49.60
C LEU A 849 16.11 16.08 50.88
N LYS A 850 15.70 15.45 51.99
CA LYS A 850 16.57 15.28 53.16
C LYS A 850 17.57 14.16 52.86
N TYR A 851 18.84 14.54 52.65
CA TYR A 851 20.01 13.65 52.57
C TYR A 851 19.74 12.31 51.87
N VAL A 852 19.63 12.34 50.54
CA VAL A 852 19.65 11.12 49.74
C VAL A 852 21.12 10.76 49.48
N GLY A 853 21.61 9.71 50.14
CA GLY A 853 22.92 9.13 49.80
C GLY A 853 22.94 8.64 48.34
N CYS A 854 24.12 8.62 47.71
CA CYS A 854 24.38 8.53 46.26
C CYS A 854 23.76 7.36 45.46
N ALA A 855 22.92 6.50 46.04
CA ALA A 855 22.47 5.25 45.41
C ALA A 855 20.95 4.96 45.50
N LYS A 856 20.10 5.91 45.92
CA LYS A 856 18.64 5.66 45.98
C LYS A 856 17.91 6.23 44.76
N ARG A 857 17.01 5.43 44.18
CA ARG A 857 16.02 5.88 43.20
C ARG A 857 15.16 7.00 43.81
N ILE A 858 15.09 8.12 43.11
CA ILE A 858 14.20 9.23 43.46
C ILE A 858 13.02 9.15 42.51
N ASN A 859 11.84 8.86 43.04
CA ASN A 859 10.59 8.95 42.28
C ASN A 859 10.13 10.41 42.35
N VAL A 860 10.12 11.10 41.21
CA VAL A 860 9.56 12.45 41.09
C VAL A 860 8.14 12.32 40.51
N PRO A 861 7.08 12.50 41.31
CA PRO A 861 5.71 12.48 40.80
C PRO A 861 5.50 13.71 39.89
N ILE A 862 5.03 13.45 38.67
CA ILE A 862 4.67 14.47 37.70
C ILE A 862 3.14 14.53 37.65
N SER A 863 2.55 15.66 38.02
CA SER A 863 1.10 15.87 37.92
C SER A 863 0.76 16.75 36.72
N LYS A 864 -0.21 16.29 35.93
CA LYS A 864 -0.72 16.97 34.72
C LYS A 864 -2.07 17.58 35.06
N ARG A 865 -2.21 18.91 35.06
CA ARG A 865 -3.52 19.58 35.17
C ARG A 865 -3.96 20.05 33.79
N GLY A 866 -5.04 19.45 33.28
CA GLY A 866 -5.79 19.98 32.13
C GLY A 866 -6.74 21.08 32.60
N SER A 867 -6.91 22.14 31.81
CA SER A 867 -7.85 23.23 32.14
C SER A 867 -9.29 22.72 32.11
N GLU A 868 -9.89 22.53 33.30
CA GLU A 868 -11.33 22.37 33.47
C GLU A 868 -12.05 23.63 33.01
N LEU A 869 -12.81 23.58 31.92
CA LEU A 869 -13.94 24.48 31.67
C LEU A 869 -14.90 23.84 30.66
N SER A 870 -15.72 22.88 31.14
CA SER A 870 -17.10 22.73 30.65
C SER A 870 -17.97 22.19 31.80
N GLN A 871 -18.65 23.10 32.49
CA GLN A 871 -19.75 22.72 33.38
C GLN A 871 -20.86 22.10 32.54
N GLY A 872 -21.30 20.89 32.88
CA GLY A 872 -22.46 20.32 32.20
C GLY A 872 -22.91 18.91 32.53
N ARG A 873 -22.63 18.33 33.71
CA ARG A 873 -23.52 17.36 34.39
C ARG A 873 -23.00 17.00 35.77
N ARG A 874 -23.61 17.62 36.79
CA ARG A 874 -23.55 17.15 38.17
C ARG A 874 -24.23 15.78 38.23
N LEU A 875 -23.47 14.74 38.57
CA LEU A 875 -24.01 13.58 39.25
C LEU A 875 -23.58 13.72 40.71
N PHE A 876 -24.48 14.29 41.51
CA PHE A 876 -24.42 14.13 42.96
C PHE A 876 -24.84 12.68 43.27
N THR A 877 -24.04 11.99 44.07
CA THR A 877 -24.56 11.00 45.01
C THR A 877 -24.00 11.35 46.38
N GLU A 878 -24.92 11.55 47.32
CA GLU A 878 -24.66 11.67 48.75
C GLU A 878 -24.02 10.37 49.21
N ASP A 879 -22.70 10.40 49.47
CA ASP A 879 -21.98 9.63 50.50
C ASP A 879 -20.53 9.37 50.07
N GLY A 880 -19.59 10.02 50.77
CA GLY A 880 -18.26 9.49 51.06
C GLY A 880 -17.20 9.51 49.94
N PHE A 881 -16.09 10.17 50.23
CA PHE A 881 -14.81 9.99 49.54
C PHE A 881 -14.48 8.51 49.29
N VAL A 882 -14.19 8.14 48.05
CA VAL A 882 -13.44 6.93 47.71
C VAL A 882 -12.25 7.37 46.85
N GLU A 883 -11.05 7.17 47.38
CA GLU A 883 -9.78 7.40 46.67
C GLU A 883 -9.72 6.55 45.37
N PRO A 884 -9.15 7.07 44.26
CA PRO A 884 -8.80 6.23 43.13
C PRO A 884 -7.57 5.37 43.48
N PRO A 885 -7.48 4.12 42.99
CA PRO A 885 -6.38 3.23 43.34
C PRO A 885 -5.08 3.72 42.68
N SER A 886 -4.05 3.90 43.50
CA SER A 886 -2.68 4.15 43.05
C SER A 886 -2.11 2.90 42.37
N THR A 887 -2.07 2.86 41.04
CA THR A 887 -1.29 1.87 40.30
C THR A 887 0.19 2.28 40.26
N THR A 888 0.97 1.79 41.23
CA THR A 888 2.44 1.73 41.16
C THR A 888 2.87 0.67 40.15
N ILE A 889 3.55 1.09 39.08
CA ILE A 889 4.31 0.20 38.19
C ILE A 889 5.79 0.34 38.56
N SER A 890 6.39 -0.73 39.09
CA SER A 890 7.83 -0.83 39.33
C SER A 890 8.49 -1.54 38.15
N SER A 891 9.42 -0.88 37.47
CA SER A 891 10.37 -1.54 36.56
C SER A 891 11.79 -1.30 37.04
N GLY A 892 12.53 -2.40 37.16
CA GLY A 892 13.90 -2.44 37.65
C GLY A 892 14.89 -2.37 36.49
N HIS A 893 15.74 -1.33 36.40
CA HIS A 893 17.10 -1.43 35.87
C HIS A 893 18.08 -0.55 36.67
N GLU A 894 19.29 -1.07 36.90
CA GLU A 894 20.43 -0.39 37.53
C GLU A 894 21.23 0.36 36.44
N ILE A 895 21.64 1.60 36.71
CA ILE A 895 22.59 2.35 35.89
C ILE A 895 23.83 2.61 36.76
N LYS A 896 25.00 2.17 36.29
CA LYS A 896 26.30 2.46 36.93
C LYS A 896 26.78 3.85 36.52
N GLN A 897 27.28 4.57 37.52
CA GLN A 897 27.76 5.95 37.51
C GLN A 897 29.09 6.09 36.76
N ASN A 898 29.27 7.17 35.99
CA ASN A 898 30.57 7.81 35.77
C ASN A 898 30.39 9.30 35.39
N ASP A 899 30.99 10.13 36.24
CA ASP A 899 31.49 11.50 36.08
C ASP A 899 30.70 12.52 35.23
N TRP A 900 29.82 13.26 35.91
CA TRP A 900 29.18 14.48 35.42
C TRP A 900 29.34 15.58 36.47
N CYS A 901 30.41 16.37 36.38
CA CYS A 901 30.53 17.70 36.97
C CYS A 901 31.77 18.35 36.36
N GLU A 902 31.65 18.88 35.14
CA GLU A 902 32.40 20.02 34.61
C GLU A 902 32.19 20.08 33.08
N ALA A 903 31.48 21.13 32.63
CA ALA A 903 31.50 21.75 31.30
C ALA A 903 30.10 22.01 30.72
N PHE A 904 29.34 22.96 31.29
CA PHE A 904 28.33 23.71 30.53
C PHE A 904 28.18 25.12 31.14
N ASP A 905 28.21 26.14 30.28
CA ASP A 905 27.94 27.54 30.61
C ASP A 905 26.47 27.70 31.03
N SER A 906 26.20 28.59 32.00
CA SER A 906 24.89 28.76 32.63
C SER A 906 23.75 29.13 31.68
N ASP A 907 24.08 29.69 30.51
CA ASP A 907 23.08 30.19 29.55
C ASP A 907 22.44 29.07 28.71
N GLU A 908 23.12 27.93 28.50
CA GLU A 908 22.53 26.77 27.83
C GLU A 908 21.56 26.00 28.75
N TYR A 909 21.76 26.09 30.07
CA TYR A 909 20.93 25.38 31.06
C TYR A 909 19.51 25.98 31.15
N ASP A 910 19.40 27.30 31.05
CA ASP A 910 18.11 28.01 31.04
C ASP A 910 17.35 27.79 29.72
N ASP A 911 18.04 27.67 28.58
CA ASP A 911 17.41 27.29 27.30
C ASP A 911 16.94 25.82 27.29
N ILE A 912 17.65 24.92 27.97
CA ILE A 912 17.28 23.51 28.15
C ILE A 912 16.05 23.37 29.06
N ILE A 913 15.99 24.10 30.18
CA ILE A 913 14.84 24.12 31.07
C ILE A 913 13.64 24.78 30.40
N ASN A 914 13.82 25.88 29.67
CA ASN A 914 12.74 26.52 28.92
C ASN A 914 12.24 25.63 27.76
N SER A 915 13.12 24.86 27.11
CA SER A 915 12.77 23.82 26.14
C SER A 915 11.91 22.71 26.76
N LEU A 916 12.28 22.21 27.94
CA LEU A 916 11.52 21.20 28.68
C LEU A 916 10.19 21.73 29.23
N ILE A 917 10.12 23.00 29.65
CA ILE A 917 8.88 23.62 30.17
C ILE A 917 7.91 23.97 29.03
N THR A 918 8.42 24.44 27.88
CA THR A 918 7.60 24.64 26.67
C THR A 918 7.19 23.34 25.96
N SER A 919 7.83 22.21 26.30
CA SER A 919 7.59 20.88 25.69
C SER A 919 6.26 20.20 26.04
N SER A 920 5.45 20.75 26.94
CA SER A 920 4.27 20.05 27.47
C SER A 920 2.92 20.45 26.85
N THR A 921 2.86 21.31 25.83
CA THR A 921 1.59 21.92 25.39
C THR A 921 1.26 21.76 23.90
N LEU A 922 0.65 20.63 23.55
CA LEU A 922 -0.33 20.39 22.46
C LEU A 922 -0.79 18.91 22.53
N PRO A 923 -1.97 18.52 21.98
CA PRO A 923 -2.74 17.37 22.47
C PRO A 923 -1.97 16.06 22.28
N LEU A 924 -1.83 15.34 23.39
CA LEU A 924 -1.45 13.94 23.38
C LEU A 924 -2.67 13.15 22.88
N GLU A 925 -2.74 12.99 21.56
CA GLU A 925 -3.51 11.94 20.90
C GLU A 925 -2.69 10.65 20.81
#